data_AF-W2RSQ8-F1
#
_entry.id   AF-W2RSQ8-F1
#
_cell.length_a   1.000
_cell.length_b   1.000
_cell.length_c   1.000
_cell.angle_alpha   90.00
_cell.angle_beta   90.00
_cell.angle_gamma   90.00
#
_symmetry.space_group_name_H-M   'P 1'
#
loop_
_entity.id
_entity.type
_entity.pdbx_description
1 polymer ?
#
loop_
_entity_poly.entity_id
_entity_poly.type
_entity_poly.pdbx_seq_one_letter_code
_entity_poly.pdbx_strand_id
1 'polypeptide(L)'
;MDSHAAAASSNSKYGETPAFRVSAQTPSRPDPRKSATMFNPVMRMPPVFQPYHSTPTGSPEPRQQTSAQSVPAKRSSPAPITFIQQKPALRPLDQPTKRRRVEEKVPKYKFTNKKTPFSIHRPLRNSDDVHKDIWTHILSFCPPRFMLQAKTINSLFYEILSQQAIWRESRYRHLGDAIPKCPSGINEQQYTDLLVGKGCQSASCRRQNTNSANWALLVRLCPDCLMSKTTRLQDLPVSRVHRVSGIHNLCDALPMLSIAASHRSEPREIRVTDEEVSYAESGRSASFRFVRSDYDQLEAEFLDLRDGGATDEAINSWWQSKYDITMGQMKERIELNRWNNSNHYSSSAAETRSDRETFFISKASELDPPIEKSTLECFTAYKKALSTQNPPTERSWETLKVKLLPLRENAEELERAIKRVERSTSGDVWETLSDHRIGCTRYPPALKPEQEFVVQLGRREFERCKEKGVSDADLVLLTLKNTYERFYSAEKRPQGLNYNGRRGPYQLSLDDARLIIDLVIKREIPAGSQLSVRVYNRFKCPACVREKERGRLFSFASCFEHLLNHHGRTVGEGPEFWRYALAERPQRGVYWYRQLPFPWYTVRWPRCLPVLPEHQDPAALEPWDPGSTRPYIQEVVNTTSAFQGREVNAEVEASGFLELFVHAANALSGIRLEGQALTRIALQFAVDVSEQRGYVKPALSQFLDVVPSIQGSNPAMDFRFRCGTCMANGDQKASSRHIKHNIPIDNLYLHWRKSHDDESPTSSRRRGSEDSQTAPRDWTRDFMHLPSDTELHEQIVDSDAVLAKEKEEIHAAATASNARRKPKAKATVILATRPALAAFDELFPMRVG
;
A
#
# COMPACT_ATOMS: atom_id res chain seq x y z
N MET A 1 -30.17 -6.70 73.16
CA MET A 1 -30.65 -6.08 71.92
C MET A 1 -29.75 -6.55 70.79
N ASP A 2 -30.07 -7.74 70.29
CA ASP A 2 -30.35 -8.07 68.88
C ASP A 2 -29.31 -7.59 67.83
N SER A 3 -28.69 -8.41 66.98
CA SER A 3 -28.77 -9.88 66.78
C SER A 3 -27.53 -10.42 66.02
N HIS A 4 -27.25 -11.72 66.20
CA HIS A 4 -26.41 -12.60 65.36
C HIS A 4 -26.99 -12.78 63.92
N ALA A 5 -26.41 -13.50 62.95
CA ALA A 5 -25.04 -13.83 62.51
C ALA A 5 -25.12 -14.64 61.17
N ALA A 6 -23.99 -14.83 60.49
CA ALA A 6 -23.58 -15.95 59.62
C ALA A 6 -24.57 -16.80 58.74
N ALA A 7 -24.15 -16.97 57.47
CA ALA A 7 -24.04 -18.23 56.71
C ALA A 7 -25.23 -18.92 55.97
N ALA A 8 -24.94 -19.23 54.69
CA ALA A 8 -25.10 -20.51 53.97
C ALA A 8 -26.46 -21.05 53.42
N SER A 9 -26.46 -21.24 52.08
CA SER A 9 -26.88 -22.45 51.33
C SER A 9 -28.33 -22.69 50.86
N SER A 10 -28.40 -23.14 49.60
CA SER A 10 -29.26 -24.21 49.03
C SER A 10 -30.52 -23.88 48.18
N ASN A 11 -30.48 -24.46 46.96
CA ASN A 11 -31.52 -25.22 46.25
C ASN A 11 -32.78 -24.60 45.58
N SER A 12 -32.99 -25.09 44.34
CA SER A 12 -34.22 -25.74 43.83
C SER A 12 -35.29 -24.96 43.02
N LYS A 13 -35.34 -25.29 41.70
CA LYS A 13 -36.48 -25.89 40.92
C LYS A 13 -37.09 -25.14 39.72
N TYR A 14 -37.63 -25.99 38.83
CA TYR A 14 -38.47 -25.78 37.63
C TYR A 14 -37.74 -25.29 36.35
N GLY A 15 -37.89 -25.94 35.19
CA GLY A 15 -38.60 -27.21 34.89
C GLY A 15 -38.43 -27.63 33.41
N GLU A 16 -38.45 -28.94 33.13
CA GLU A 16 -38.17 -29.54 31.81
C GLU A 16 -39.42 -29.99 31.03
N THR A 17 -39.28 -30.14 29.70
CA THR A 17 -40.03 -31.09 28.82
C THR A 17 -41.54 -30.84 28.56
N PRO A 18 -42.21 -31.49 27.55
CA PRO A 18 -41.79 -32.64 26.73
C PRO A 18 -42.02 -32.58 25.20
N ALA A 19 -41.61 -33.67 24.53
CA ALA A 19 -41.86 -33.99 23.12
C ALA A 19 -42.87 -35.17 22.96
N PHE A 20 -43.04 -35.69 21.73
CA PHE A 20 -43.93 -36.79 21.26
C PHE A 20 -45.40 -36.38 20.93
N ARG A 21 -46.15 -36.98 19.97
CA ARG A 21 -45.88 -38.10 19.02
C ARG A 21 -46.74 -38.05 17.74
N VAL A 22 -46.14 -38.49 16.63
CA VAL A 22 -46.65 -39.17 15.41
C VAL A 22 -48.17 -39.49 15.27
N SER A 23 -48.73 -39.23 14.08
CA SER A 23 -49.59 -40.19 13.33
C SER A 23 -49.65 -39.85 11.83
N ALA A 24 -49.78 -40.87 10.98
CA ALA A 24 -49.77 -40.78 9.52
C ALA A 24 -51.05 -41.35 8.91
N GLN A 25 -51.50 -40.83 7.76
CA GLN A 25 -52.52 -41.45 6.90
C GLN A 25 -52.48 -40.89 5.46
N THR A 26 -52.17 -41.77 4.50
CA THR A 26 -52.62 -41.73 3.08
C THR A 26 -54.02 -42.38 2.99
N PRO A 27 -54.91 -42.11 2.00
CA PRO A 27 -54.67 -42.00 0.54
C PRO A 27 -55.36 -40.73 -0.07
N SER A 28 -55.68 -40.54 -1.37
CA SER A 28 -55.72 -41.39 -2.58
C SER A 28 -55.57 -40.57 -3.88
N ARG A 29 -55.47 -41.23 -5.04
CA ARG A 29 -55.72 -40.67 -6.38
C ARG A 29 -57.14 -41.06 -6.85
N PRO A 30 -57.82 -40.24 -7.68
CA PRO A 30 -58.16 -40.77 -9.01
C PRO A 30 -58.07 -39.75 -10.17
N ASP A 31 -57.63 -40.28 -11.31
CA ASP A 31 -57.87 -39.85 -12.71
C ASP A 31 -59.17 -40.56 -13.19
N PRO A 32 -59.70 -40.47 -14.44
CA PRO A 32 -59.46 -39.55 -15.57
C PRO A 32 -60.77 -39.10 -16.30
N ARG A 33 -60.62 -38.55 -17.53
CA ARG A 33 -61.64 -38.35 -18.61
C ARG A 33 -62.54 -37.11 -18.41
N LYS A 34 -62.96 -36.34 -19.42
CA LYS A 34 -63.00 -36.49 -20.92
C LYS A 34 -62.51 -35.16 -21.57
N SER A 35 -61.69 -35.19 -22.63
CA SER A 35 -62.08 -35.20 -24.07
C SER A 35 -62.81 -33.94 -24.56
N ALA A 36 -62.58 -33.37 -25.75
CA ALA A 36 -61.52 -33.53 -26.76
C ALA A 36 -61.71 -32.51 -27.92
N THR A 37 -60.68 -32.31 -28.76
CA THR A 37 -60.75 -31.88 -30.19
C THR A 37 -61.33 -30.48 -30.52
N MET A 38 -60.84 -29.73 -31.52
CA MET A 38 -60.48 -30.11 -32.89
C MET A 38 -59.28 -29.38 -33.53
N PHE A 39 -58.51 -30.14 -34.33
CA PHE A 39 -57.84 -29.85 -35.63
C PHE A 39 -57.19 -28.47 -35.97
N ASN A 40 -55.85 -28.49 -36.12
CA ASN A 40 -55.06 -28.45 -37.38
C ASN A 40 -55.66 -27.82 -38.67
N PRO A 41 -54.82 -27.44 -39.69
CA PRO A 41 -53.44 -26.89 -39.67
C PRO A 41 -53.28 -25.75 -40.74
N VAL A 42 -52.04 -25.37 -41.13
CA VAL A 42 -51.56 -25.20 -42.54
C VAL A 42 -50.21 -24.46 -42.61
N MET A 43 -49.27 -24.96 -43.44
CA MET A 43 -48.00 -24.29 -43.81
C MET A 43 -48.18 -23.21 -44.89
N ARG A 44 -47.21 -22.29 -45.01
CA ARG A 44 -46.66 -21.86 -46.32
C ARG A 44 -45.27 -21.19 -46.22
N MET A 45 -44.38 -21.58 -47.13
CA MET A 45 -43.16 -20.88 -47.59
C MET A 45 -43.36 -20.56 -49.09
N PRO A 46 -42.38 -19.94 -49.81
CA PRO A 46 -41.59 -18.73 -49.57
C PRO A 46 -42.03 -17.65 -50.62
N PRO A 47 -41.21 -16.69 -51.17
CA PRO A 47 -40.06 -16.99 -52.04
C PRO A 47 -38.87 -15.97 -51.99
N VAL A 48 -37.92 -16.16 -52.90
CA VAL A 48 -36.70 -15.35 -53.18
C VAL A 48 -36.91 -14.55 -54.48
N PHE A 49 -36.35 -13.33 -54.64
CA PHE A 49 -35.55 -12.87 -55.83
C PHE A 49 -35.12 -11.38 -55.80
N GLN A 50 -34.26 -11.03 -56.77
CA GLN A 50 -33.46 -9.81 -57.02
C GLN A 50 -34.23 -8.48 -57.24
N PRO A 51 -33.51 -7.36 -57.46
CA PRO A 51 -33.70 -6.65 -58.73
C PRO A 51 -32.42 -6.27 -59.51
N TYR A 52 -32.63 -5.72 -60.70
CA TYR A 52 -31.71 -5.62 -61.86
C TYR A 52 -31.04 -4.23 -62.05
N HIS A 53 -30.19 -4.17 -63.08
CA HIS A 53 -29.44 -3.01 -63.59
C HIS A 53 -30.26 -1.77 -64.00
N SER A 54 -29.57 -0.62 -64.01
CA SER A 54 -29.74 0.45 -65.02
C SER A 54 -28.40 1.14 -65.32
N THR A 55 -28.05 1.28 -66.60
CA THR A 55 -26.99 2.18 -67.12
C THR A 55 -27.64 3.48 -67.62
N PRO A 56 -26.87 4.58 -67.79
CA PRO A 56 -26.36 4.86 -69.14
C PRO A 56 -24.95 5.47 -69.22
N THR A 57 -24.38 5.26 -70.40
CA THR A 57 -23.20 5.85 -71.07
C THR A 57 -22.81 7.30 -70.76
N GLY A 58 -21.49 7.57 -70.70
CA GLY A 58 -20.94 8.92 -70.87
C GLY A 58 -19.46 9.09 -70.46
N SER A 59 -18.55 9.28 -71.42
CA SER A 59 -17.15 9.69 -71.25
C SER A 59 -16.77 10.53 -72.51
N PRO A 60 -15.71 11.37 -72.53
CA PRO A 60 -14.53 11.33 -71.66
C PRO A 60 -13.90 12.69 -71.20
N GLU A 61 -12.91 12.57 -70.30
CA GLU A 61 -11.64 13.33 -70.25
C GLU A 61 -11.59 14.83 -69.81
N PRO A 62 -10.39 15.37 -69.41
CA PRO A 62 -10.30 15.94 -68.06
C PRO A 62 -9.72 17.37 -67.99
N ARG A 63 -9.95 18.06 -66.86
CA ARG A 63 -9.03 19.11 -66.39
C ARG A 63 -9.11 19.38 -64.89
N GLN A 64 -7.91 19.47 -64.30
CA GLN A 64 -7.48 20.35 -63.19
C GLN A 64 -8.58 21.03 -62.33
N GLN A 65 -8.56 20.82 -61.00
CA GLN A 65 -8.11 21.85 -60.04
C GLN A 65 -8.16 21.42 -58.56
N THR A 66 -7.24 22.02 -57.79
CA THR A 66 -7.30 22.39 -56.36
C THR A 66 -7.80 21.38 -55.30
N SER A 67 -6.88 20.99 -54.42
CA SER A 67 -7.18 20.47 -53.09
C SER A 67 -7.67 21.57 -52.14
N ALA A 68 -8.96 21.58 -51.82
CA ALA A 68 -9.51 22.30 -50.67
C ALA A 68 -9.99 21.28 -49.61
N GLN A 69 -9.61 21.47 -48.36
CA GLN A 69 -9.92 20.56 -47.26
C GLN A 69 -11.38 20.73 -46.82
N SER A 70 -12.13 19.63 -46.70
CA SER A 70 -13.49 19.62 -46.15
C SER A 70 -13.57 18.83 -44.85
N VAL A 71 -14.43 19.32 -43.95
CA VAL A 71 -14.62 18.83 -42.58
C VAL A 71 -15.39 17.50 -42.55
N PRO A 72 -14.98 16.49 -41.76
CA PRO A 72 -15.80 15.33 -41.46
C PRO A 72 -16.73 15.61 -40.26
N ALA A 73 -18.04 15.48 -40.47
CA ALA A 73 -19.06 15.67 -39.45
C ALA A 73 -19.30 14.41 -38.58
N LYS A 74 -19.89 14.63 -37.40
CA LYS A 74 -20.68 13.69 -36.56
C LYS A 74 -20.03 12.33 -36.22
N ARG A 75 -19.47 12.25 -35.00
CA ARG A 75 -19.31 10.98 -34.27
C ARG A 75 -20.66 10.50 -33.76
N SER A 76 -20.91 9.19 -33.85
CA SER A 76 -21.97 8.49 -33.13
C SER A 76 -21.54 8.13 -31.70
N SER A 77 -22.51 8.07 -30.79
CA SER A 77 -22.30 7.76 -29.37
C SER A 77 -21.91 6.29 -29.15
N PRO A 78 -21.05 5.97 -28.16
CA PRO A 78 -20.72 4.59 -27.80
C PRO A 78 -21.80 3.95 -26.92
N ALA A 79 -22.05 2.65 -27.12
CA ALA A 79 -23.01 1.86 -26.35
C ALA A 79 -22.53 1.54 -24.91
N PRO A 80 -23.45 1.26 -23.95
CA PRO A 80 -23.10 0.91 -22.57
C PRO A 80 -22.28 -0.39 -22.46
N ILE A 81 -21.46 -0.48 -21.42
CA ILE A 81 -20.51 -1.59 -21.22
C ILE A 81 -21.25 -2.87 -20.81
N THR A 82 -21.42 -3.77 -21.77
CA THR A 82 -21.72 -5.19 -21.50
C THR A 82 -20.41 -5.99 -21.56
N PHE A 83 -20.04 -6.63 -20.45
CA PHE A 83 -18.78 -7.37 -20.36
C PHE A 83 -18.82 -8.72 -21.10
N ILE A 84 -18.35 -8.70 -22.35
CA ILE A 84 -17.79 -9.81 -23.15
C ILE A 84 -18.79 -10.82 -23.74
N GLN A 85 -18.96 -10.75 -25.07
CA GLN A 85 -19.06 -11.93 -25.93
C GLN A 85 -17.72 -12.16 -26.65
N GLN A 86 -17.24 -13.40 -26.71
CA GLN A 86 -16.08 -13.77 -27.53
C GLN A 86 -16.55 -14.35 -28.87
N LYS A 87 -16.02 -13.82 -29.98
CA LYS A 87 -16.09 -14.44 -31.32
C LYS A 87 -14.67 -14.84 -31.74
N PRO A 88 -14.40 -16.11 -32.09
CA PRO A 88 -13.10 -16.50 -32.62
C PRO A 88 -13.01 -16.21 -34.12
N ALA A 89 -11.89 -15.60 -34.55
CA ALA A 89 -11.57 -15.41 -35.95
C ALA A 89 -10.68 -16.57 -36.45
N LEU A 90 -11.08 -17.21 -37.55
CA LEU A 90 -10.28 -18.24 -38.23
C LEU A 90 -9.19 -17.58 -39.11
N ARG A 91 -8.04 -18.24 -39.24
CA ARG A 91 -7.06 -17.99 -40.31
C ARG A 91 -6.50 -19.30 -40.87
N PRO A 92 -6.02 -19.33 -42.13
CA PRO A 92 -5.84 -20.57 -42.88
C PRO A 92 -4.57 -21.35 -42.53
N LEU A 93 -4.60 -22.63 -42.90
CA LEU A 93 -3.46 -23.55 -42.91
C LEU A 93 -2.58 -23.33 -44.15
N ASP A 94 -1.27 -23.47 -43.98
CA ASP A 94 -0.36 -23.95 -45.03
C ASP A 94 0.72 -24.84 -44.41
N GLN A 95 1.04 -25.95 -45.09
CA GLN A 95 2.19 -26.83 -44.85
C GLN A 95 2.97 -26.95 -46.18
N PRO A 96 4.28 -27.30 -46.20
CA PRO A 96 4.61 -28.73 -46.35
C PRO A 96 5.99 -29.24 -45.85
N THR A 97 6.00 -30.44 -45.23
CA THR A 97 7.04 -31.53 -45.35
C THR A 97 8.48 -31.29 -44.82
N LYS A 98 9.25 -32.25 -44.27
CA LYS A 98 9.57 -33.64 -44.71
C LYS A 98 10.12 -34.57 -43.58
N ARG A 99 9.77 -35.86 -43.67
CA ARG A 99 10.48 -37.12 -43.31
C ARG A 99 11.65 -37.11 -42.28
N ARG A 100 11.59 -38.03 -41.29
CA ARG A 100 12.50 -39.22 -41.23
C ARG A 100 12.06 -40.35 -40.24
N ARG A 101 12.27 -41.58 -40.72
CA ARG A 101 12.49 -42.91 -40.08
C ARG A 101 11.71 -43.40 -38.83
N VAL A 102 11.20 -44.62 -39.03
CA VAL A 102 10.79 -45.64 -38.05
C VAL A 102 11.98 -46.13 -37.22
N GLU A 103 11.75 -46.43 -35.93
CA GLU A 103 12.30 -47.63 -35.28
C GLU A 103 11.38 -48.08 -34.14
N GLU A 104 11.22 -49.39 -33.98
CA GLU A 104 10.13 -50.04 -33.23
C GLU A 104 10.68 -50.73 -31.98
N LYS A 105 10.27 -50.28 -30.77
CA LYS A 105 10.61 -50.93 -29.49
C LYS A 105 9.45 -50.90 -28.48
N VAL A 106 8.80 -52.05 -28.34
CA VAL A 106 8.01 -52.51 -27.19
C VAL A 106 9.00 -53.10 -26.14
N PRO A 107 8.75 -53.23 -24.81
CA PRO A 107 7.60 -52.83 -23.98
C PRO A 107 7.95 -51.97 -22.73
N LYS A 108 6.92 -51.51 -22.00
CA LYS A 108 6.66 -51.81 -20.56
C LYS A 108 5.74 -50.74 -19.95
N TYR A 109 4.45 -51.06 -19.78
CA TYR A 109 3.50 -50.21 -19.07
C TYR A 109 3.85 -50.15 -17.58
N LYS A 110 4.37 -49.00 -17.12
CA LYS A 110 4.36 -48.65 -15.69
C LYS A 110 3.06 -47.88 -15.41
N PHE A 111 2.25 -48.38 -14.49
CA PHE A 111 1.03 -47.69 -14.05
C PHE A 111 1.40 -46.47 -13.22
N THR A 112 1.66 -45.33 -13.86
CA THR A 112 1.93 -44.07 -13.15
C THR A 112 0.62 -43.37 -12.84
N ASN A 113 0.31 -43.20 -11.56
CA ASN A 113 -0.83 -42.42 -11.06
C ASN A 113 -0.59 -40.89 -11.24
N LYS A 114 -0.28 -40.48 -12.47
CA LYS A 114 -0.14 -39.08 -12.87
C LYS A 114 -1.44 -38.67 -13.57
N LYS A 115 -2.25 -37.86 -12.89
CA LYS A 115 -3.39 -37.17 -13.52
C LYS A 115 -2.86 -36.36 -14.70
N THR A 116 -3.15 -36.81 -15.92
CA THR A 116 -2.80 -36.08 -17.14
C THR A 116 -3.57 -34.75 -17.14
N PRO A 117 -2.90 -33.60 -17.29
CA PRO A 117 -3.59 -32.33 -17.45
C PRO A 117 -4.36 -32.35 -18.77
N PHE A 118 -5.62 -31.91 -18.75
CA PHE A 118 -6.44 -31.78 -19.95
C PHE A 118 -5.74 -30.85 -20.96
N SER A 119 -5.30 -31.41 -22.09
CA SER A 119 -4.63 -30.66 -23.15
C SER A 119 -5.64 -30.15 -24.17
N ILE A 120 -5.65 -28.83 -24.38
CA ILE A 120 -6.52 -28.12 -25.34
C ILE A 120 -6.38 -28.70 -26.76
N HIS A 121 -5.23 -29.28 -27.10
CA HIS A 121 -4.93 -29.85 -28.41
C HIS A 121 -5.47 -31.27 -28.64
N ARG A 122 -6.12 -31.88 -27.65
CA ARG A 122 -6.78 -33.18 -27.77
C ARG A 122 -8.08 -33.19 -26.96
N PRO A 123 -9.13 -32.49 -27.42
CA PRO A 123 -10.45 -32.63 -26.81
C PRO A 123 -10.85 -34.11 -26.86
N LEU A 124 -11.47 -34.60 -25.79
CA LEU A 124 -12.22 -35.85 -25.87
C LEU A 124 -13.20 -35.69 -27.04
N ARG A 125 -13.19 -36.63 -28.00
CA ARG A 125 -14.38 -36.84 -28.81
C ARG A 125 -15.45 -37.26 -27.81
N ASN A 126 -16.42 -36.38 -27.56
CA ASN A 126 -17.70 -36.81 -27.04
C ASN A 126 -18.14 -37.92 -28.00
N SER A 127 -18.40 -39.13 -27.48
CA SER A 127 -18.99 -40.13 -28.36
C SER A 127 -20.38 -39.65 -28.73
N ASP A 128 -20.81 -39.94 -29.96
CA ASP A 128 -22.13 -39.56 -30.45
C ASP A 128 -23.26 -40.28 -29.66
N ASP A 129 -22.90 -41.22 -28.78
CA ASP A 129 -23.77 -42.03 -27.93
C ASP A 129 -24.24 -41.33 -26.64
N VAL A 130 -23.58 -40.26 -26.16
CA VAL A 130 -23.93 -39.65 -24.87
C VAL A 130 -24.83 -38.43 -25.06
N HIS A 131 -26.13 -38.64 -24.85
CA HIS A 131 -27.16 -37.59 -24.88
C HIS A 131 -26.81 -36.37 -23.99
N LYS A 132 -27.21 -35.18 -24.46
CA LYS A 132 -27.03 -33.88 -23.80
C LYS A 132 -27.50 -33.85 -22.34
N ASP A 133 -28.54 -34.59 -22.01
CA ASP A 133 -29.12 -34.64 -20.67
C ASP A 133 -28.21 -35.36 -19.67
N ILE A 134 -27.50 -36.41 -20.12
CA ILE A 134 -26.49 -37.12 -19.32
C ILE A 134 -25.33 -36.17 -19.00
N TRP A 135 -24.84 -35.42 -20.00
CA TRP A 135 -23.80 -34.40 -19.77
C TRP A 135 -24.27 -33.26 -18.87
N THR A 136 -25.54 -32.83 -19.00
CA THR A 136 -26.17 -31.83 -18.12
C THR A 136 -26.18 -32.29 -16.67
N HIS A 137 -26.56 -33.55 -16.43
CA HIS A 137 -26.53 -34.17 -15.11
C HIS A 137 -25.09 -34.28 -14.57
N ILE A 138 -24.15 -34.87 -15.33
CA ILE A 138 -22.74 -35.00 -14.93
C ILE A 138 -22.14 -33.64 -14.53
N LEU A 139 -22.40 -32.59 -15.31
CA LEU A 139 -21.85 -31.26 -15.05
C LEU A 139 -22.44 -30.59 -13.81
N SER A 140 -23.65 -30.93 -13.36
CA SER A 140 -24.21 -30.42 -12.09
C SER A 140 -23.62 -31.09 -10.84
N PHE A 141 -22.99 -32.25 -10.99
CA PHE A 141 -22.18 -32.88 -9.93
C PHE A 141 -20.73 -32.39 -9.90
N CYS A 142 -20.23 -31.77 -10.97
CA CYS A 142 -18.86 -31.29 -11.04
C CYS A 142 -18.62 -30.06 -10.13
N PRO A 143 -17.41 -29.88 -9.55
CA PRO A 143 -17.07 -28.68 -8.81
C PRO A 143 -17.18 -27.41 -9.67
N PRO A 144 -17.65 -26.27 -9.13
CA PRO A 144 -17.92 -25.08 -9.95
C PRO A 144 -16.67 -24.53 -10.66
N ARG A 145 -15.48 -24.70 -10.07
CA ARG A 145 -14.19 -24.32 -10.68
C ARG A 145 -13.80 -25.18 -11.87
N PHE A 146 -14.23 -26.45 -11.92
CA PHE A 146 -14.07 -27.30 -13.10
C PHE A 146 -15.02 -26.85 -14.20
N MET A 147 -16.27 -26.49 -13.89
CA MET A 147 -17.24 -26.02 -14.88
C MET A 147 -16.75 -24.77 -15.64
N LEU A 148 -16.08 -23.83 -14.94
CA LEU A 148 -15.46 -22.66 -15.58
C LEU A 148 -14.42 -23.04 -16.64
N GLN A 149 -13.69 -24.14 -16.43
CA GLN A 149 -12.74 -24.69 -17.39
C GLN A 149 -13.45 -25.47 -18.50
N ALA A 150 -14.42 -26.33 -18.13
CA ALA A 150 -15.22 -27.15 -19.03
C ALA A 150 -15.94 -26.31 -20.10
N LYS A 151 -16.44 -25.12 -19.75
CA LYS A 151 -17.06 -24.16 -20.68
C LYS A 151 -16.14 -23.74 -21.84
N THR A 152 -14.82 -23.86 -21.68
CA THR A 152 -13.83 -23.48 -22.70
C THR A 152 -13.35 -24.66 -23.57
N ILE A 153 -13.78 -25.90 -23.29
CA ILE A 153 -13.27 -27.11 -23.97
C ILE A 153 -13.92 -27.32 -25.34
N ASN A 154 -15.25 -27.22 -25.43
CA ASN A 154 -16.01 -27.44 -26.67
C ASN A 154 -17.35 -26.70 -26.67
N SER A 155 -18.00 -26.62 -27.83
CA SER A 155 -19.28 -25.92 -28.03
C SER A 155 -20.46 -26.55 -27.28
N LEU A 156 -20.53 -27.87 -27.18
CA LEU A 156 -21.60 -28.57 -26.44
C LEU A 156 -21.55 -28.22 -24.95
N PHE A 157 -20.37 -28.24 -24.34
CA PHE A 157 -20.18 -27.84 -22.95
C PHE A 157 -20.43 -26.34 -22.77
N TYR A 158 -20.08 -25.49 -23.73
CA TYR A 158 -20.45 -24.08 -23.71
C TYR A 158 -21.98 -23.88 -23.69
N GLU A 159 -22.71 -24.63 -24.51
CA GLU A 159 -24.17 -24.58 -24.62
C GLU A 159 -24.86 -25.08 -23.33
N ILE A 160 -24.48 -26.27 -22.85
CA ILE A 160 -24.99 -26.84 -21.59
C ILE A 160 -24.70 -25.87 -20.43
N LEU A 161 -23.45 -25.42 -20.29
CA LEU A 161 -23.03 -24.50 -19.21
C LEU A 161 -23.45 -23.03 -19.46
N SER A 162 -24.33 -22.75 -20.42
CA SER A 162 -25.05 -21.48 -20.48
C SER A 162 -26.35 -21.50 -19.65
N GLN A 163 -26.82 -22.68 -19.26
CA GLN A 163 -27.99 -22.86 -18.39
C GLN A 163 -27.68 -22.51 -16.93
N GLN A 164 -28.46 -21.61 -16.32
CA GLN A 164 -28.20 -21.11 -14.97
C GLN A 164 -28.45 -22.14 -13.86
N ALA A 165 -29.34 -23.12 -14.10
CA ALA A 165 -29.69 -24.16 -13.12
C ALA A 165 -28.48 -25.02 -12.71
N ILE A 166 -27.66 -25.43 -13.68
CA ILE A 166 -26.49 -26.30 -13.44
C ILE A 166 -25.48 -25.62 -12.51
N TRP A 167 -25.24 -24.32 -12.72
CA TRP A 167 -24.35 -23.51 -11.86
C TRP A 167 -24.90 -23.41 -10.44
N ARG A 168 -26.21 -23.20 -10.28
CA ARG A 168 -26.88 -23.15 -8.97
C ARG A 168 -26.79 -24.48 -8.23
N GLU A 169 -27.08 -25.60 -8.89
CA GLU A 169 -26.97 -26.95 -8.30
C GLU A 169 -25.54 -27.27 -7.86
N SER A 170 -24.56 -27.03 -8.73
CA SER A 170 -23.14 -27.23 -8.40
C SER A 170 -22.71 -26.32 -7.24
N ARG A 171 -23.15 -25.06 -7.23
CA ARG A 171 -22.85 -24.08 -6.17
C ARG A 171 -23.34 -24.55 -4.80
N TYR A 172 -24.60 -24.95 -4.66
CA TYR A 172 -25.10 -25.46 -3.37
C TYR A 172 -24.40 -26.76 -2.96
N ARG A 173 -24.25 -27.71 -3.89
CA ARG A 173 -23.61 -29.02 -3.62
C ARG A 173 -22.15 -28.91 -3.14
N HIS A 174 -21.38 -27.94 -3.64
CA HIS A 174 -19.94 -27.82 -3.34
C HIS A 174 -19.56 -26.72 -2.36
N LEU A 175 -20.42 -25.71 -2.16
CA LEU A 175 -20.17 -24.59 -1.22
C LEU A 175 -21.14 -24.57 -0.01
N GLY A 176 -22.08 -25.52 0.06
CA GLY A 176 -23.05 -25.69 1.14
C GLY A 176 -24.28 -24.80 1.03
N ASP A 177 -25.36 -25.16 1.71
CA ASP A 177 -26.66 -24.47 1.61
C ASP A 177 -26.67 -23.08 2.26
N ALA A 178 -25.69 -22.79 3.14
CA ALA A 178 -25.53 -21.49 3.79
C ALA A 178 -25.00 -20.38 2.88
N ILE A 179 -24.73 -20.66 1.60
CA ILE A 179 -24.25 -19.65 0.63
C ILE A 179 -25.38 -18.70 0.21
N PRO A 180 -25.15 -17.37 0.18
CA PRO A 180 -26.14 -16.43 -0.34
C PRO A 180 -26.57 -16.73 -1.77
N LYS A 181 -27.82 -16.37 -2.10
CA LYS A 181 -28.34 -16.41 -3.47
C LYS A 181 -27.49 -15.54 -4.40
N CYS A 182 -27.56 -15.79 -5.69
CA CYS A 182 -26.90 -14.96 -6.69
C CYS A 182 -27.38 -13.51 -6.55
N PRO A 183 -26.49 -12.52 -6.33
CA PRO A 183 -26.89 -11.14 -6.13
C PRO A 183 -27.42 -10.52 -7.43
N SER A 184 -28.27 -9.51 -7.28
CA SER A 184 -28.85 -8.77 -8.40
C SER A 184 -27.78 -8.08 -9.27
N GLY A 185 -28.02 -8.08 -10.59
CA GLY A 185 -27.12 -7.52 -11.60
C GLY A 185 -26.10 -8.49 -12.21
N ILE A 186 -25.97 -9.72 -11.69
CA ILE A 186 -25.15 -10.78 -12.29
C ILE A 186 -25.90 -12.12 -12.39
N ASN A 187 -25.39 -13.02 -13.23
CA ASN A 187 -25.92 -14.38 -13.39
C ASN A 187 -25.13 -15.43 -12.57
N GLU A 188 -25.67 -16.64 -12.40
CA GLU A 188 -25.08 -17.69 -11.54
C GLU A 188 -23.69 -18.13 -12.03
N GLN A 189 -23.41 -18.06 -13.34
CA GLN A 189 -22.07 -18.30 -13.87
C GLN A 189 -21.09 -17.20 -13.44
N GLN A 190 -21.46 -15.92 -13.58
CA GLN A 190 -20.64 -14.77 -13.17
C GLN A 190 -20.39 -14.79 -11.65
N TYR A 191 -21.42 -15.08 -10.86
CA TYR A 191 -21.31 -15.25 -9.41
C TYR A 191 -20.38 -16.39 -9.05
N THR A 192 -20.51 -17.54 -9.72
CA THR A 192 -19.59 -18.68 -9.56
C THR A 192 -18.16 -18.30 -9.92
N ASP A 193 -17.93 -17.56 -11.02
CA ASP A 193 -16.60 -17.08 -11.35
C ASP A 193 -16.05 -16.21 -10.22
N LEU A 194 -16.81 -15.24 -9.68
CA LEU A 194 -16.36 -14.44 -8.54
C LEU A 194 -15.98 -15.28 -7.30
N LEU A 195 -16.77 -16.31 -6.99
CA LEU A 195 -16.57 -17.20 -5.84
C LEU A 195 -15.31 -18.09 -5.95
N VAL A 196 -15.07 -18.75 -7.09
CA VAL A 196 -14.04 -19.82 -7.19
C VAL A 196 -13.06 -19.65 -8.36
N GLY A 197 -13.26 -18.66 -9.20
CA GLY A 197 -12.38 -18.35 -10.34
C GLY A 197 -11.05 -17.72 -9.92
N LYS A 198 -10.22 -17.44 -10.93
CA LYS A 198 -8.90 -16.83 -10.73
C LYS A 198 -8.57 -15.81 -11.82
N GLY A 199 -7.67 -14.89 -11.50
CA GLY A 199 -7.16 -13.88 -12.41
C GLY A 199 -8.04 -12.63 -12.50
N CYS A 200 -7.44 -11.55 -13.00
CA CYS A 200 -8.12 -10.28 -13.21
C CYS A 200 -9.10 -10.38 -14.39
N GLN A 201 -10.36 -10.02 -14.18
CA GLN A 201 -11.42 -10.03 -15.21
C GLN A 201 -11.31 -8.89 -16.25
N SER A 202 -10.30 -8.02 -16.15
CA SER A 202 -10.06 -6.99 -17.18
C SER A 202 -9.43 -7.61 -18.42
N ALA A 203 -10.09 -7.50 -19.58
CA ALA A 203 -9.65 -8.12 -20.85
C ALA A 203 -8.20 -7.78 -21.26
N SER A 204 -7.70 -6.60 -20.90
CA SER A 204 -6.32 -6.15 -21.16
C SER A 204 -5.29 -6.69 -20.16
N CYS A 205 -5.70 -7.33 -19.07
CA CYS A 205 -4.83 -7.72 -17.95
C CYS A 205 -4.58 -9.23 -17.92
N ARG A 206 -3.31 -9.63 -17.92
CA ARG A 206 -2.88 -11.05 -17.87
C ARG A 206 -2.55 -11.56 -16.46
N ARG A 207 -2.86 -10.80 -15.39
CA ARG A 207 -2.52 -11.18 -14.00
C ARG A 207 -3.41 -12.33 -13.51
N GLN A 208 -2.82 -13.52 -13.38
CA GLN A 208 -3.52 -14.75 -12.95
C GLN A 208 -3.67 -14.89 -11.43
N ASN A 209 -2.80 -14.24 -10.63
CA ASN A 209 -2.77 -14.36 -9.17
C ASN A 209 -3.79 -13.45 -8.43
N THR A 210 -4.79 -12.92 -9.13
CA THR A 210 -5.88 -12.16 -8.48
C THR A 210 -6.95 -13.15 -8.03
N ASN A 211 -7.19 -13.27 -6.72
CA ASN A 211 -8.23 -14.15 -6.17
C ASN A 211 -9.36 -13.38 -5.47
N SER A 212 -9.11 -12.16 -4.96
CA SER A 212 -10.11 -11.38 -4.22
C SER A 212 -11.17 -10.77 -5.13
N ALA A 213 -12.43 -11.13 -4.93
CA ALA A 213 -13.57 -10.41 -5.52
C ALA A 213 -13.82 -9.08 -4.77
N ASN A 214 -14.28 -8.06 -5.49
CA ASN A 214 -14.74 -6.79 -4.94
C ASN A 214 -16.27 -6.84 -4.91
N TRP A 215 -16.85 -7.37 -3.83
CA TRP A 215 -18.29 -7.67 -3.77
C TRP A 215 -19.20 -6.45 -3.97
N ALA A 216 -18.76 -5.25 -3.57
CA ALA A 216 -19.46 -3.99 -3.81
C ALA A 216 -19.70 -3.67 -5.31
N LEU A 217 -18.79 -4.11 -6.19
CA LEU A 217 -18.84 -3.89 -7.64
C LEU A 217 -19.03 -5.19 -8.44
N LEU A 218 -19.14 -6.34 -7.76
CA LEU A 218 -19.26 -7.67 -8.38
C LEU A 218 -18.17 -7.97 -9.44
N VAL A 219 -16.91 -7.56 -9.18
CA VAL A 219 -15.77 -7.79 -10.09
C VAL A 219 -14.50 -8.27 -9.36
N ARG A 220 -13.72 -9.14 -10.00
CA ARG A 220 -12.37 -9.53 -9.56
C ARG A 220 -11.33 -8.81 -10.40
N LEU A 221 -10.80 -7.71 -9.86
CA LEU A 221 -9.76 -6.88 -10.49
C LEU A 221 -8.50 -6.86 -9.62
N CYS A 222 -7.33 -6.84 -10.26
CA CYS A 222 -6.09 -6.54 -9.56
C CYS A 222 -6.05 -5.05 -9.13
N PRO A 223 -5.23 -4.66 -8.13
CA PRO A 223 -5.24 -3.31 -7.57
C PRO A 223 -5.13 -2.20 -8.63
N ASP A 224 -4.20 -2.33 -9.58
CA ASP A 224 -3.97 -1.35 -10.65
C ASP A 224 -5.19 -1.22 -11.57
N CYS A 225 -5.82 -2.33 -11.96
CA CYS A 225 -7.03 -2.32 -12.79
C CYS A 225 -8.25 -1.77 -12.04
N LEU A 226 -8.34 -2.03 -10.73
CA LEU A 226 -9.38 -1.45 -9.88
C LEU A 226 -9.18 0.06 -9.78
N MET A 227 -7.96 0.53 -9.53
CA MET A 227 -7.62 1.95 -9.45
C MET A 227 -7.80 2.67 -10.79
N SER A 228 -7.51 2.03 -11.93
CA SER A 228 -7.69 2.64 -13.26
C SER A 228 -9.15 2.75 -13.70
N LYS A 229 -10.02 1.85 -13.22
CA LYS A 229 -11.46 1.78 -13.58
C LYS A 229 -12.39 2.49 -12.59
N THR A 230 -11.89 2.86 -11.41
CA THR A 230 -12.69 3.55 -10.38
C THR A 230 -12.14 4.95 -10.10
N THR A 231 -13.03 5.86 -9.77
CA THR A 231 -12.70 7.23 -9.37
C THR A 231 -13.29 7.53 -7.99
N ARG A 232 -12.87 8.64 -7.38
CA ARG A 232 -13.47 9.20 -6.15
C ARG A 232 -14.10 10.55 -6.51
N LEU A 233 -15.08 11.00 -5.73
CA LEU A 233 -15.71 12.31 -5.90
C LEU A 233 -14.68 13.46 -5.90
N GLN A 234 -13.72 13.40 -4.98
CA GLN A 234 -12.59 14.35 -4.88
C GLN A 234 -11.55 14.28 -6.04
N ASP A 235 -11.59 13.22 -6.85
CA ASP A 235 -10.69 13.03 -7.99
C ASP A 235 -11.39 13.44 -9.32
N LEU A 236 -12.65 13.91 -9.27
CA LEU A 236 -13.37 14.50 -10.40
C LEU A 236 -13.07 16.00 -10.52
N PRO A 237 -13.03 16.56 -11.75
CA PRO A 237 -13.03 18.02 -11.94
C PRO A 237 -14.26 18.66 -11.30
N VAL A 238 -14.13 19.88 -10.77
CA VAL A 238 -15.24 20.60 -10.11
C VAL A 238 -16.48 20.74 -11.01
N SER A 239 -16.28 20.93 -12.32
CA SER A 239 -17.36 20.98 -13.33
C SER A 239 -18.15 19.68 -13.51
N ARG A 240 -17.63 18.54 -13.02
CA ARG A 240 -18.28 17.23 -13.02
C ARG A 240 -18.76 16.82 -11.62
N VAL A 241 -18.84 17.74 -10.66
CA VAL A 241 -19.36 17.47 -9.31
C VAL A 241 -20.78 18.00 -9.21
N HIS A 242 -21.75 17.18 -9.61
CA HIS A 242 -23.17 17.54 -9.60
C HIS A 242 -23.85 17.21 -8.27
N ARG A 243 -24.78 18.08 -7.86
CA ARG A 243 -25.69 17.85 -6.74
C ARG A 243 -27.15 17.83 -7.20
N VAL A 244 -27.92 16.94 -6.60
CA VAL A 244 -29.37 16.86 -6.75
C VAL A 244 -30.01 17.53 -5.54
N SER A 245 -30.97 18.43 -5.80
CA SER A 245 -31.69 19.22 -4.78
C SER A 245 -30.77 19.96 -3.79
N GLY A 246 -29.56 20.32 -4.20
CA GLY A 246 -28.52 20.98 -3.39
C GLY A 246 -27.87 20.12 -2.29
N ILE A 247 -28.49 18.99 -1.93
CA ILE A 247 -28.16 18.16 -0.76
C ILE A 247 -27.33 16.92 -1.16
N HIS A 248 -27.82 16.13 -2.11
CA HIS A 248 -27.25 14.82 -2.44
C HIS A 248 -26.23 14.92 -3.58
N ASN A 249 -25.15 14.13 -3.54
CA ASN A 249 -24.22 14.07 -4.68
C ASN A 249 -24.77 13.08 -5.71
N LEU A 250 -24.60 13.37 -7.00
CA LEU A 250 -25.05 12.46 -8.07
C LEU A 250 -24.47 11.04 -7.90
N CYS A 251 -23.21 10.93 -7.47
CA CYS A 251 -22.54 9.64 -7.26
C CYS A 251 -23.09 8.79 -6.10
N ASP A 252 -23.93 9.35 -5.21
CA ASP A 252 -24.56 8.56 -4.14
C ASP A 252 -25.61 7.57 -4.70
N ALA A 253 -26.10 7.76 -5.93
CA ALA A 253 -26.91 6.79 -6.66
C ALA A 253 -26.08 5.72 -7.41
N LEU A 254 -24.84 5.45 -6.98
CA LEU A 254 -23.98 4.38 -7.51
C LEU A 254 -23.46 3.43 -6.40
N PRO A 255 -23.20 2.15 -6.73
CA PRO A 255 -22.51 1.22 -5.82
C PRO A 255 -21.10 1.71 -5.49
N MET A 256 -20.78 1.76 -4.18
CA MET A 256 -19.52 2.32 -3.69
C MET A 256 -18.73 1.37 -2.78
N LEU A 257 -17.41 1.51 -2.82
CA LEU A 257 -16.47 0.77 -1.98
C LEU A 257 -15.41 1.67 -1.34
N SER A 258 -14.94 1.30 -0.16
CA SER A 258 -13.72 1.84 0.45
C SER A 258 -12.52 0.95 0.12
N ILE A 259 -11.34 1.54 -0.02
CA ILE A 259 -10.07 0.80 -0.09
C ILE A 259 -9.27 1.13 1.17
N ALA A 260 -9.12 0.14 2.05
CA ALA A 260 -8.31 0.27 3.25
C ALA A 260 -6.81 0.37 2.90
N ALA A 261 -6.00 0.89 3.84
CA ALA A 261 -4.54 0.97 3.69
C ALA A 261 -3.83 -0.40 3.52
N SER A 262 -4.56 -1.49 3.72
CA SER A 262 -4.16 -2.87 3.46
C SER A 262 -4.43 -3.32 2.00
N HIS A 263 -4.91 -2.44 1.13
CA HIS A 263 -5.46 -2.73 -0.21
C HIS A 263 -6.65 -3.70 -0.22
N ARG A 264 -7.30 -3.92 0.93
CA ARG A 264 -8.58 -4.61 1.00
C ARG A 264 -9.70 -3.65 0.55
N SER A 265 -10.57 -4.16 -0.32
CA SER A 265 -11.81 -3.51 -0.76
C SER A 265 -12.96 -3.89 0.17
N GLU A 266 -13.68 -2.93 0.71
CA GLU A 266 -14.86 -3.15 1.55
C GLU A 266 -16.04 -2.35 0.99
N PRO A 267 -17.28 -2.88 0.92
CA PRO A 267 -18.45 -2.10 0.53
C PRO A 267 -18.65 -0.87 1.43
N ARG A 268 -19.18 0.23 0.90
CA ARG A 268 -19.63 1.36 1.74
C ARG A 268 -20.76 0.86 2.64
N GLU A 269 -20.65 1.14 3.94
CA GLU A 269 -21.63 0.70 4.93
C GLU A 269 -22.99 1.39 4.71
N ILE A 270 -24.06 0.61 4.87
CA ILE A 270 -25.44 1.09 4.87
C ILE A 270 -25.94 1.08 6.31
N ARG A 271 -26.60 2.18 6.70
CA ARG A 271 -27.45 2.29 7.87
C ARG A 271 -28.87 1.94 7.45
N VAL A 272 -29.52 1.09 8.24
CA VAL A 272 -30.95 0.82 8.14
C VAL A 272 -31.57 1.37 9.41
N THR A 273 -32.44 2.36 9.24
CA THR A 273 -33.35 2.86 10.27
C THR A 273 -34.78 2.47 9.89
N ASP A 274 -35.72 2.53 10.83
CA ASP A 274 -37.10 2.10 10.57
C ASP A 274 -37.79 2.92 9.46
N GLU A 275 -37.28 4.12 9.18
CA GLU A 275 -37.82 5.07 8.19
C GLU A 275 -37.00 5.16 6.89
N GLU A 276 -35.73 4.73 6.87
CA GLU A 276 -34.84 4.97 5.71
C GLU A 276 -33.69 3.95 5.60
N VAL A 277 -33.29 3.64 4.36
CA VAL A 277 -32.07 2.90 4.03
C VAL A 277 -31.10 3.87 3.37
N SER A 278 -30.03 4.23 4.08
CA SER A 278 -29.05 5.20 3.57
C SER A 278 -27.62 4.79 3.83
N TYR A 279 -26.68 5.38 3.10
CA TYR A 279 -25.27 5.16 3.41
C TYR A 279 -24.92 5.75 4.78
N ALA A 280 -24.19 4.99 5.59
CA ALA A 280 -23.79 5.45 6.92
C ALA A 280 -22.96 6.75 6.84
N GLU A 281 -23.26 7.70 7.73
CA GLU A 281 -22.53 8.95 7.90
C GLU A 281 -21.09 8.68 8.37
N SER A 282 -20.20 8.46 7.40
CA SER A 282 -18.78 8.31 7.67
C SER A 282 -18.10 9.66 7.48
N GLY A 283 -17.32 10.11 8.47
CA GLY A 283 -16.36 11.23 8.33
C GLY A 283 -15.24 10.98 7.31
N ARG A 284 -15.41 10.01 6.40
CA ARG A 284 -14.52 9.58 5.34
C ARG A 284 -15.23 9.48 3.99
N SER A 285 -16.32 10.23 3.73
CA SER A 285 -17.00 10.25 2.41
C SER A 285 -16.04 10.43 1.23
N ALA A 286 -14.98 11.23 1.40
CA ALA A 286 -13.89 11.42 0.45
C ALA A 286 -13.05 10.16 0.09
N SER A 287 -13.23 9.04 0.79
CA SER A 287 -12.48 7.79 0.59
C SER A 287 -13.15 6.79 -0.36
N PHE A 288 -14.46 6.93 -0.61
CA PHE A 288 -15.23 5.95 -1.37
C PHE A 288 -15.01 6.09 -2.88
N ARG A 289 -15.00 4.93 -3.55
CA ARG A 289 -14.79 4.76 -4.98
C ARG A 289 -16.01 4.16 -5.65
N PHE A 290 -16.31 4.67 -6.84
CA PHE A 290 -17.32 4.17 -7.78
C PHE A 290 -16.68 3.96 -9.16
N VAL A 291 -17.36 3.21 -10.03
CA VAL A 291 -16.86 2.90 -11.39
C VAL A 291 -16.96 4.15 -12.27
N ARG A 292 -15.92 4.42 -13.06
CA ARG A 292 -15.87 5.63 -13.89
C ARG A 292 -16.94 5.63 -14.99
N SER A 293 -17.09 4.53 -15.73
CA SER A 293 -18.10 4.39 -16.81
C SER A 293 -19.53 4.58 -16.32
N ASP A 294 -19.82 4.08 -15.12
CA ASP A 294 -21.16 4.08 -14.56
C ASP A 294 -21.53 5.50 -14.09
N TYR A 295 -20.52 6.27 -13.64
CA TYR A 295 -20.66 7.71 -13.42
C TYR A 295 -20.77 8.50 -14.73
N ASP A 296 -19.96 8.17 -15.76
CA ASP A 296 -20.04 8.82 -17.07
C ASP A 296 -21.46 8.64 -17.69
N GLN A 297 -22.09 7.46 -17.51
CA GLN A 297 -23.47 7.21 -17.91
C GLN A 297 -24.49 7.96 -17.04
N LEU A 298 -24.36 7.89 -15.71
CA LEU A 298 -25.30 8.56 -14.80
C LEU A 298 -25.26 10.10 -14.95
N GLU A 299 -24.08 10.66 -15.21
CA GLU A 299 -23.91 12.08 -15.54
C GLU A 299 -24.56 12.43 -16.87
N ALA A 300 -24.42 11.61 -17.92
CA ALA A 300 -25.11 11.85 -19.19
C ALA A 300 -26.64 11.87 -19.01
N GLU A 301 -27.21 10.88 -18.30
CA GLU A 301 -28.64 10.84 -18.00
C GLU A 301 -29.11 12.06 -17.17
N PHE A 302 -28.30 12.54 -16.22
CA PHE A 302 -28.59 13.74 -15.44
C PHE A 302 -28.53 15.03 -16.27
N LEU A 303 -27.52 15.17 -17.14
CA LEU A 303 -27.36 16.32 -18.02
C LEU A 303 -28.49 16.38 -19.06
N ASP A 304 -28.86 15.25 -19.66
CA ASP A 304 -29.98 15.17 -20.61
C ASP A 304 -31.31 15.61 -19.97
N LEU A 305 -31.58 15.24 -18.72
CA LEU A 305 -32.77 15.68 -17.97
C LEU A 305 -32.75 17.18 -17.68
N ARG A 306 -31.62 17.70 -17.19
CA ARG A 306 -31.46 19.11 -16.82
C ARG A 306 -31.51 20.02 -18.04
N ASP A 307 -30.77 19.68 -19.08
CA ASP A 307 -30.68 20.47 -20.32
C ASP A 307 -31.97 20.31 -21.16
N GLY A 308 -32.73 19.23 -20.96
CA GLY A 308 -34.10 19.05 -21.44
C GLY A 308 -35.18 19.82 -20.67
N GLY A 309 -34.83 20.59 -19.64
CA GLY A 309 -35.76 21.44 -18.89
C GLY A 309 -36.68 20.70 -17.90
N ALA A 310 -36.27 19.53 -17.40
CA ALA A 310 -36.98 18.85 -16.33
C ALA A 310 -37.01 19.69 -15.05
N THR A 311 -38.10 19.61 -14.27
CA THR A 311 -38.18 20.32 -12.98
C THR A 311 -37.31 19.64 -11.92
N ASP A 312 -36.92 20.38 -10.87
CA ASP A 312 -36.09 19.85 -9.79
C ASP A 312 -36.76 18.65 -9.09
N GLU A 313 -38.09 18.62 -8.99
CA GLU A 313 -38.83 17.47 -8.44
C GLU A 313 -38.73 16.23 -9.34
N ALA A 314 -38.77 16.40 -10.65
CA ALA A 314 -38.60 15.31 -11.61
C ALA A 314 -37.17 14.74 -11.57
N ILE A 315 -36.16 15.61 -11.48
CA ILE A 315 -34.76 15.22 -11.32
C ILE A 315 -34.55 14.50 -9.98
N ASN A 316 -35.14 15.00 -8.88
CA ASN A 316 -35.06 14.36 -7.57
C ASN A 316 -35.74 12.98 -7.54
N SER A 317 -36.92 12.85 -8.17
CA SER A 317 -37.64 11.58 -8.28
C SER A 317 -36.87 10.54 -9.10
N TRP A 318 -36.26 10.95 -10.23
CA TRP A 318 -35.36 10.10 -11.02
C TRP A 318 -34.14 9.64 -10.19
N TRP A 319 -33.50 10.57 -9.48
CA TRP A 319 -32.35 10.27 -8.64
C TRP A 319 -32.71 9.31 -7.50
N GLN A 320 -33.83 9.54 -6.81
CA GLN A 320 -34.32 8.67 -5.74
C GLN A 320 -34.57 7.25 -6.26
N SER A 321 -35.19 7.10 -7.43
CA SER A 321 -35.39 5.78 -8.06
C SER A 321 -34.07 5.04 -8.32
N LYS A 322 -33.04 5.75 -8.81
CA LYS A 322 -31.68 5.18 -9.00
C LYS A 322 -31.01 4.83 -7.67
N TYR A 323 -31.22 5.66 -6.65
CA TYR A 323 -30.69 5.50 -5.31
C TYR A 323 -31.29 4.27 -4.60
N ASP A 324 -32.62 4.11 -4.61
CA ASP A 324 -33.33 2.99 -3.97
C ASP A 324 -32.90 1.64 -4.57
N ILE A 325 -32.80 1.56 -5.90
CA ILE A 325 -32.27 0.39 -6.62
C ILE A 325 -30.84 0.08 -6.15
N THR A 326 -30.01 1.12 -6.02
CA THR A 326 -28.61 0.99 -5.56
C THR A 326 -28.52 0.54 -4.10
N MET A 327 -29.38 1.05 -3.22
CA MET A 327 -29.42 0.65 -1.81
C MET A 327 -29.82 -0.81 -1.65
N GLY A 328 -30.83 -1.28 -2.41
CA GLY A 328 -31.20 -2.69 -2.48
C GLY A 328 -30.03 -3.58 -2.90
N GLN A 329 -29.37 -3.24 -4.02
CA GLN A 329 -28.19 -3.96 -4.51
C GLN A 329 -27.04 -3.97 -3.49
N MET A 330 -26.78 -2.84 -2.84
CA MET A 330 -25.67 -2.72 -1.87
C MET A 330 -25.94 -3.51 -0.59
N LYS A 331 -27.19 -3.62 -0.13
CA LYS A 331 -27.57 -4.50 0.99
C LYS A 331 -27.19 -5.97 0.71
N GLU A 332 -27.60 -6.50 -0.45
CA GLU A 332 -27.23 -7.87 -0.88
C GLU A 332 -25.70 -8.06 -0.94
N ARG A 333 -24.98 -7.07 -1.48
CA ARG A 333 -23.50 -7.12 -1.62
C ARG A 333 -22.78 -7.04 -0.27
N ILE A 334 -23.32 -6.32 0.71
CA ILE A 334 -22.79 -6.26 2.08
C ILE A 334 -22.98 -7.60 2.79
N GLU A 335 -24.16 -8.21 2.70
CA GLU A 335 -24.45 -9.53 3.28
C GLU A 335 -23.54 -10.61 2.68
N LEU A 336 -23.38 -10.61 1.35
CA LEU A 336 -22.45 -11.51 0.65
C LEU A 336 -20.99 -11.30 1.06
N ASN A 337 -20.55 -10.04 1.23
CA ASN A 337 -19.20 -9.74 1.71
C ASN A 337 -18.98 -10.22 3.16
N ARG A 338 -19.97 -10.07 4.04
CA ARG A 338 -19.93 -10.59 5.42
C ARG A 338 -19.82 -12.11 5.42
N TRP A 339 -20.70 -12.82 4.69
CA TRP A 339 -20.63 -14.28 4.55
C TRP A 339 -19.26 -14.73 4.04
N ASN A 340 -18.75 -14.11 2.98
CA ASN A 340 -17.46 -14.44 2.39
C ASN A 340 -16.31 -14.27 3.40
N ASN A 341 -16.33 -13.20 4.20
CA ASN A 341 -15.32 -12.97 5.23
C ASN A 341 -15.41 -14.00 6.37
N SER A 342 -16.62 -14.30 6.87
CA SER A 342 -16.80 -15.34 7.90
C SER A 342 -16.36 -16.72 7.40
N ASN A 343 -16.74 -17.10 6.18
CA ASN A 343 -16.46 -18.44 5.64
C ASN A 343 -14.98 -18.63 5.25
N HIS A 344 -14.28 -17.57 4.82
CA HIS A 344 -12.84 -17.66 4.51
C HIS A 344 -11.91 -17.54 5.73
N TYR A 345 -12.35 -17.02 6.87
CA TYR A 345 -11.46 -16.72 8.01
C TYR A 345 -11.79 -17.46 9.32
N SER A 346 -13.03 -17.94 9.53
CA SER A 346 -13.50 -18.21 10.91
C SER A 346 -13.47 -19.65 11.40
N SER A 347 -13.62 -20.66 10.53
CA SER A 347 -13.58 -22.09 10.95
C SER A 347 -12.15 -22.64 10.88
N SER A 348 -11.78 -23.30 9.77
CA SER A 348 -10.54 -24.08 9.65
C SER A 348 -9.25 -23.39 10.11
N ALA A 349 -9.08 -22.08 9.89
CA ALA A 349 -7.86 -21.35 10.25
C ALA A 349 -7.76 -21.05 11.76
N ALA A 350 -8.88 -20.79 12.43
CA ALA A 350 -8.94 -20.56 13.87
C ALA A 350 -8.83 -21.89 14.63
N GLU A 351 -9.55 -22.91 14.16
CA GLU A 351 -9.43 -24.31 14.61
C GLU A 351 -7.98 -24.80 14.49
N THR A 352 -7.37 -24.71 13.30
CA THR A 352 -5.96 -25.11 13.09
C THR A 352 -5.00 -24.36 14.02
N ARG A 353 -5.24 -23.09 14.35
CA ARG A 353 -4.41 -22.36 15.31
C ARG A 353 -4.56 -22.94 16.72
N SER A 354 -5.79 -23.22 17.16
CA SER A 354 -6.11 -23.80 18.47
C SER A 354 -5.51 -25.21 18.62
N ASP A 355 -5.62 -26.04 17.58
CA ASP A 355 -5.04 -27.39 17.55
C ASP A 355 -3.51 -27.34 17.69
N ARG A 356 -2.86 -26.41 16.98
CA ARG A 356 -1.41 -26.21 17.06
C ARG A 356 -0.96 -25.71 18.43
N GLU A 357 -1.71 -24.79 19.03
CA GLU A 357 -1.45 -24.28 20.38
C GLU A 357 -1.53 -25.42 21.41
N THR A 358 -2.63 -26.17 21.39
CA THR A 358 -2.85 -27.33 22.29
C THR A 358 -1.77 -28.39 22.12
N PHE A 359 -1.45 -28.76 20.88
CA PHE A 359 -0.43 -29.77 20.56
C PHE A 359 0.97 -29.36 21.02
N PHE A 360 1.39 -28.11 20.73
CA PHE A 360 2.73 -27.64 21.13
C PHE A 360 2.86 -27.43 22.64
N ILE A 361 1.78 -27.04 23.35
CA ILE A 361 1.79 -26.96 24.82
C ILE A 361 1.95 -28.36 25.42
N SER A 362 1.19 -29.37 24.97
CA SER A 362 1.34 -30.77 25.42
C SER A 362 2.79 -31.24 25.24
N LYS A 363 3.33 -31.09 24.02
CA LYS A 363 4.67 -31.52 23.66
C LYS A 363 5.79 -30.77 24.40
N ALA A 364 5.56 -29.52 24.79
CA ALA A 364 6.49 -28.75 25.61
C ALA A 364 6.48 -29.15 27.09
N SER A 365 5.34 -29.65 27.59
CA SER A 365 5.23 -30.23 28.94
C SER A 365 5.85 -31.64 29.05
N GLU A 366 6.03 -32.34 27.92
CA GLU A 366 6.76 -33.62 27.81
C GLU A 366 8.30 -33.46 27.87
N LEU A 367 8.83 -32.23 27.89
CA LEU A 367 10.28 -31.98 27.97
C LEU A 367 10.80 -32.10 29.41
N ASP A 368 12.11 -32.35 29.54
CA ASP A 368 12.83 -32.29 30.82
C ASP A 368 13.87 -31.15 30.81
N PRO A 369 13.76 -30.14 31.70
CA PRO A 369 12.57 -29.81 32.47
C PRO A 369 11.37 -29.40 31.57
N PRO A 370 10.12 -29.40 32.04
CA PRO A 370 8.97 -28.98 31.24
C PRO A 370 9.02 -27.48 30.92
N ILE A 371 8.46 -27.04 29.79
CA ILE A 371 8.36 -25.61 29.43
C ILE A 371 6.89 -25.17 29.55
N GLU A 372 6.61 -24.17 30.39
CA GLU A 372 5.26 -23.64 30.60
C GLU A 372 4.72 -22.85 29.40
N LYS A 373 3.38 -22.72 29.30
CA LYS A 373 2.72 -21.91 28.27
C LYS A 373 3.22 -20.47 28.24
N SER A 374 3.38 -19.82 29.39
CA SER A 374 3.84 -18.44 29.49
C SER A 374 5.31 -18.29 29.03
N THR A 375 6.14 -19.31 29.25
CA THR A 375 7.48 -19.38 28.66
C THR A 375 7.43 -19.56 27.15
N LEU A 376 6.56 -20.44 26.62
CA LEU A 376 6.36 -20.63 25.17
C LEU A 376 5.97 -19.32 24.47
N GLU A 377 5.11 -18.51 25.08
CA GLU A 377 4.71 -17.20 24.57
C GLU A 377 5.87 -16.18 24.49
N CYS A 378 6.97 -16.41 25.20
CA CYS A 378 8.20 -15.62 25.06
C CYS A 378 9.01 -15.97 23.80
N PHE A 379 8.75 -17.08 23.10
CA PHE A 379 9.50 -17.45 21.90
C PHE A 379 8.87 -16.93 20.60
N THR A 380 9.72 -16.33 19.76
CA THR A 380 9.32 -15.98 18.39
C THR A 380 8.99 -17.21 17.55
N ALA A 381 9.80 -18.26 17.67
CA ALA A 381 9.64 -19.49 16.87
C ALA A 381 8.26 -20.12 17.11
N TYR A 382 7.78 -20.09 18.35
CA TYR A 382 6.43 -20.53 18.73
C TYR A 382 5.34 -19.65 18.08
N LYS A 383 5.41 -18.32 18.24
CA LYS A 383 4.44 -17.39 17.61
C LYS A 383 4.37 -17.55 16.09
N LYS A 384 5.52 -17.77 15.43
CA LYS A 384 5.59 -18.07 13.98
C LYS A 384 4.99 -19.45 13.66
N ALA A 385 5.24 -20.48 14.48
CA ALA A 385 4.63 -21.80 14.33
C ALA A 385 3.09 -21.74 14.43
N LEU A 386 2.52 -20.94 15.34
CA LEU A 386 1.06 -20.73 15.47
C LEU A 386 0.43 -19.92 14.33
N SER A 387 1.22 -19.28 13.47
CA SER A 387 0.72 -18.55 12.29
C SER A 387 0.59 -19.42 11.02
N THR A 388 0.98 -20.69 11.11
CA THR A 388 0.97 -21.64 9.98
C THR A 388 -0.40 -22.29 9.83
N GLN A 389 -0.99 -22.25 8.63
CA GLN A 389 -2.33 -22.78 8.32
C GLN A 389 -2.41 -24.31 8.10
N ASN A 390 -1.35 -25.05 8.43
CA ASN A 390 -1.33 -26.52 8.32
C ASN A 390 -1.54 -27.15 9.69
N PRO A 391 -2.21 -28.31 9.81
CA PRO A 391 -2.37 -29.01 11.09
C PRO A 391 -1.02 -29.32 11.76
N PRO A 392 -0.99 -29.48 13.09
CA PRO A 392 0.21 -29.87 13.80
C PRO A 392 0.67 -31.28 13.40
N THR A 393 1.98 -31.51 13.45
CA THR A 393 2.63 -32.81 13.19
C THR A 393 3.88 -32.96 14.03
N GLU A 394 4.30 -34.18 14.34
CA GLU A 394 5.53 -34.43 15.12
C GLU A 394 6.77 -33.80 14.46
N ARG A 395 6.87 -33.84 13.13
CA ARG A 395 7.93 -33.16 12.38
C ARG A 395 7.94 -31.65 12.59
N SER A 396 6.76 -31.03 12.72
CA SER A 396 6.65 -29.60 13.02
C SER A 396 7.00 -29.27 14.47
N TRP A 397 6.79 -30.21 15.40
CA TRP A 397 7.28 -30.10 16.78
C TRP A 397 8.80 -30.21 16.85
N GLU A 398 9.42 -31.23 16.26
CA GLU A 398 10.88 -31.38 16.29
C GLU A 398 11.60 -30.18 15.64
N THR A 399 11.03 -29.62 14.56
CA THR A 399 11.53 -28.37 13.94
C THR A 399 11.41 -27.14 14.85
N LEU A 400 10.42 -27.13 15.74
CA LEU A 400 10.20 -26.06 16.73
C LEU A 400 11.13 -26.26 17.94
N LYS A 401 11.18 -27.46 18.52
CA LYS A 401 11.99 -27.87 19.67
C LYS A 401 13.46 -27.50 19.52
N VAL A 402 14.07 -27.77 18.35
CA VAL A 402 15.45 -27.37 18.02
C VAL A 402 15.69 -25.84 18.14
N LYS A 403 14.64 -25.02 17.99
CA LYS A 403 14.70 -23.55 18.14
C LYS A 403 14.31 -23.04 19.53
N LEU A 404 13.64 -23.87 20.34
CA LEU A 404 13.26 -23.52 21.71
C LEU A 404 14.41 -23.76 22.68
N LEU A 405 15.00 -24.96 22.66
CA LEU A 405 15.97 -25.41 23.67
C LEU A 405 17.18 -24.45 23.82
N PRO A 406 17.84 -23.94 22.75
CA PRO A 406 18.99 -23.04 22.91
C PRO A 406 18.66 -21.64 23.46
N LEU A 407 17.38 -21.27 23.53
CA LEU A 407 16.91 -19.96 23.98
C LEU A 407 16.07 -20.05 25.26
N ARG A 408 16.06 -21.21 25.92
CA ARG A 408 15.21 -21.50 27.07
C ARG A 408 15.44 -20.56 28.25
N GLU A 409 16.67 -20.47 28.74
CA GLU A 409 17.02 -19.64 29.91
C GLU A 409 16.65 -18.17 29.68
N ASN A 410 16.89 -17.67 28.47
CA ASN A 410 16.53 -16.31 28.04
C ASN A 410 15.00 -16.10 28.04
N ALA A 411 14.22 -17.09 27.63
CA ALA A 411 12.76 -17.03 27.64
C ALA A 411 12.22 -17.04 29.09
N GLU A 412 12.76 -17.89 29.95
CA GLU A 412 12.42 -17.97 31.38
C GLU A 412 12.84 -16.71 32.14
N GLU A 413 13.94 -16.04 31.75
CA GLU A 413 14.32 -14.73 32.29
C GLU A 413 13.38 -13.61 31.84
N LEU A 414 13.05 -13.56 30.54
CA LEU A 414 12.09 -12.61 29.99
C LEU A 414 10.71 -12.75 30.66
N GLU A 415 10.24 -13.98 30.83
CA GLU A 415 8.99 -14.28 31.53
C GLU A 415 9.04 -13.83 32.99
N ARG A 416 10.13 -14.11 33.72
CA ARG A 416 10.34 -13.61 35.10
C ARG A 416 10.38 -12.08 35.16
N ALA A 417 10.86 -11.39 34.13
CA ALA A 417 10.80 -9.93 34.05
C ALA A 417 9.37 -9.43 33.82
N ILE A 418 8.61 -10.03 32.89
CA ILE A 418 7.21 -9.70 32.62
C ILE A 418 6.36 -9.92 33.89
N LYS A 419 6.44 -11.10 34.50
CA LYS A 419 5.75 -11.43 35.77
C LYS A 419 6.16 -10.50 36.93
N ARG A 420 7.39 -9.96 36.94
CA ARG A 420 7.81 -8.94 37.91
C ARG A 420 7.14 -7.59 37.66
N VAL A 421 7.09 -7.11 36.42
CA VAL A 421 6.41 -5.84 36.08
C VAL A 421 4.91 -5.89 36.43
N GLU A 422 4.26 -7.03 36.22
CA GLU A 422 2.86 -7.26 36.57
C GLU A 422 2.60 -7.28 38.10
N ARG A 423 3.57 -7.73 38.90
CA ARG A 423 3.42 -7.92 40.36
C ARG A 423 4.05 -6.82 41.23
N SER A 424 4.97 -6.01 40.70
CA SER A 424 5.81 -5.11 41.49
C SER A 424 5.09 -3.85 41.94
N THR A 425 4.68 -3.81 43.21
CA THR A 425 4.24 -2.58 43.90
C THR A 425 5.39 -1.64 44.26
N SER A 426 6.65 -2.11 44.24
CA SER A 426 7.82 -1.29 44.57
C SER A 426 8.31 -0.48 43.37
N GLY A 427 8.10 0.84 43.42
CA GLY A 427 8.66 1.80 42.47
C GLY A 427 10.11 2.21 42.76
N ASP A 428 10.66 1.80 43.91
CA ASP A 428 11.81 2.42 44.60
C ASP A 428 13.03 2.76 43.72
N VAL A 429 13.56 1.81 42.94
CA VAL A 429 14.73 2.06 42.07
C VAL A 429 14.38 2.92 40.87
N TRP A 430 13.21 2.73 40.25
CA TRP A 430 12.78 3.58 39.13
C TRP A 430 12.43 4.99 39.60
N GLU A 431 11.77 5.15 40.75
CA GLU A 431 11.44 6.45 41.35
C GLU A 431 12.71 7.17 41.80
N THR A 432 13.66 6.48 42.42
CA THR A 432 14.99 7.06 42.76
C THR A 432 15.77 7.50 41.51
N LEU A 433 15.79 6.69 40.44
CA LEU A 433 16.46 7.05 39.18
C LEU A 433 15.70 8.13 38.39
N SER A 434 14.37 8.10 38.45
CA SER A 434 13.49 9.15 37.98
C SER A 434 13.88 10.44 38.68
N ASP A 435 13.71 10.58 39.98
CA ASP A 435 13.91 11.84 40.70
C ASP A 435 15.36 12.34 40.65
N HIS A 436 16.35 11.45 40.54
CA HIS A 436 17.75 11.83 40.34
C HIS A 436 18.03 12.41 38.95
N ARG A 437 17.26 12.02 37.91
CA ARG A 437 17.43 12.47 36.51
C ARG A 437 16.31 13.40 36.00
N ILE A 438 15.15 13.41 36.66
CA ILE A 438 13.89 14.09 36.32
C ILE A 438 13.67 15.22 37.32
N GLY A 439 14.43 16.30 37.14
CA GLY A 439 14.06 17.63 37.66
C GLY A 439 13.04 18.35 36.76
N CYS A 440 12.11 17.62 36.11
CA CYS A 440 11.27 18.14 35.02
C CYS A 440 10.16 19.11 35.49
N THR A 441 10.55 20.33 35.82
CA THR A 441 9.69 21.54 35.69
C THR A 441 10.46 22.82 35.38
N ARG A 442 11.80 22.84 35.40
CA ARG A 442 12.60 24.04 35.12
C ARG A 442 13.51 23.86 33.91
N TYR A 443 13.48 24.85 33.02
CA TYR A 443 14.47 25.04 31.97
C TYR A 443 15.38 26.20 32.39
N PRO A 444 16.72 26.06 32.35
CA PRO A 444 17.48 24.85 32.01
C PRO A 444 17.41 23.77 33.13
N PRO A 445 17.63 22.49 32.78
CA PRO A 445 17.66 21.41 33.76
C PRO A 445 18.91 21.50 34.66
N ALA A 446 18.74 21.29 35.97
CA ALA A 446 19.84 21.20 36.92
C ALA A 446 20.54 19.83 36.81
N LEU A 447 21.58 19.75 35.98
CA LEU A 447 22.37 18.53 35.77
C LEU A 447 23.11 18.12 37.05
N LYS A 448 23.21 16.81 37.30
CA LYS A 448 24.11 16.25 38.33
C LYS A 448 25.56 16.23 37.82
N PRO A 449 26.58 16.21 38.68
CA PRO A 449 27.99 16.24 38.26
C PRO A 449 28.36 15.12 37.26
N GLU A 450 27.80 13.92 37.43
CA GLU A 450 28.01 12.82 36.48
C GLU A 450 27.36 13.06 35.10
N GLN A 451 26.22 13.74 35.05
CA GLN A 451 25.52 14.08 33.81
C GLN A 451 26.22 15.25 33.10
N GLU A 452 26.64 16.26 33.87
CA GLU A 452 27.40 17.39 33.34
C GLU A 452 28.70 16.92 32.67
N PHE A 453 29.45 16.03 33.33
CA PHE A 453 30.66 15.42 32.75
C PHE A 453 30.37 14.76 31.39
N VAL A 454 29.28 14.00 31.28
CA VAL A 454 28.90 13.32 30.03
C VAL A 454 28.41 14.29 28.95
N VAL A 455 27.65 15.32 29.31
CA VAL A 455 27.20 16.37 28.37
C VAL A 455 28.39 17.20 27.86
N GLN A 456 29.34 17.56 28.73
CA GLN A 456 30.57 18.25 28.32
C GLN A 456 31.43 17.38 27.40
N LEU A 457 31.57 16.06 27.68
CA LEU A 457 32.28 15.13 26.81
C LEU A 457 31.57 14.98 25.45
N GLY A 458 30.25 14.84 25.44
CA GLY A 458 29.43 14.78 24.23
C GLY A 458 29.57 16.04 23.37
N ARG A 459 29.65 17.23 23.98
CA ARG A 459 29.92 18.49 23.28
C ARG A 459 31.29 18.52 22.61
N ARG A 460 32.34 18.02 23.28
CA ARG A 460 33.68 17.92 22.68
C ARG A 460 33.74 16.94 21.50
N GLU A 461 33.06 15.80 21.58
CA GLU A 461 33.01 14.87 20.45
C GLU A 461 32.13 15.37 19.31
N PHE A 462 31.06 16.11 19.60
CA PHE A 462 30.20 16.71 18.59
C PHE A 462 30.94 17.73 17.73
N GLU A 463 31.64 18.69 18.37
CA GLU A 463 32.46 19.67 17.64
C GLU A 463 33.58 18.98 16.84
N ARG A 464 34.24 17.96 17.42
CA ARG A 464 35.25 17.17 16.70
C ARG A 464 34.67 16.41 15.49
N CYS A 465 33.42 15.97 15.53
CA CYS A 465 32.75 15.37 14.37
C CYS A 465 32.46 16.42 13.29
N LYS A 466 32.03 17.63 13.67
CA LYS A 466 31.85 18.77 12.75
C LYS A 466 33.16 19.20 12.09
N GLU A 467 34.23 19.39 12.86
CA GLU A 467 35.58 19.73 12.38
C GLU A 467 36.12 18.70 11.36
N LYS A 468 35.71 17.43 11.48
CA LYS A 468 36.09 16.35 10.58
C LYS A 468 35.24 16.22 9.32
N GLY A 469 34.18 17.02 9.17
CA GLY A 469 33.25 16.90 8.04
C GLY A 469 32.49 15.57 8.00
N VAL A 470 32.13 15.01 9.16
CA VAL A 470 31.32 13.78 9.26
C VAL A 470 29.93 14.04 8.65
N SER A 471 29.39 13.07 7.88
CA SER A 471 28.04 13.17 7.30
C SER A 471 26.96 13.47 8.33
N ASP A 472 25.97 14.28 7.95
CA ASP A 472 24.72 14.50 8.69
C ASP A 472 24.08 13.19 9.17
N ALA A 473 24.10 12.13 8.34
CA ALA A 473 23.51 10.83 8.64
C ALA A 473 24.27 10.07 9.76
N ASP A 474 25.58 10.31 9.87
CA ASP A 474 26.48 9.69 10.85
C ASP A 474 26.64 10.51 12.13
N LEU A 475 26.42 11.83 12.06
CA LEU A 475 26.83 12.82 13.05
C LEU A 475 26.39 12.47 14.48
N VAL A 476 25.13 12.02 14.66
CA VAL A 476 24.62 11.58 15.97
C VAL A 476 25.30 10.28 16.44
N LEU A 477 25.28 9.24 15.62
CA LEU A 477 25.75 7.91 16.03
C LEU A 477 27.26 7.88 16.26
N LEU A 478 28.03 8.60 15.46
CA LEU A 478 29.48 8.70 15.62
C LEU A 478 29.85 9.57 16.83
N THR A 479 29.15 10.69 17.07
CA THR A 479 29.33 11.50 18.30
C THR A 479 29.06 10.66 19.55
N LEU A 480 27.96 9.91 19.56
CA LEU A 480 27.61 9.01 20.65
C LEU A 480 28.67 7.90 20.83
N LYS A 481 29.08 7.22 19.75
CA LYS A 481 30.13 6.19 19.81
C LYS A 481 31.44 6.74 20.38
N ASN A 482 31.91 7.87 19.86
CA ASN A 482 33.15 8.50 20.33
C ASN A 482 33.05 8.91 21.81
N THR A 483 31.89 9.41 22.24
CA THR A 483 31.63 9.77 23.64
C THR A 483 31.69 8.54 24.54
N TYR A 484 31.08 7.43 24.13
CA TYR A 484 31.17 6.15 24.85
C TYR A 484 32.61 5.68 24.99
N GLU A 485 33.35 5.62 23.88
CA GLU A 485 34.73 5.11 23.88
C GLU A 485 35.64 5.99 24.74
N ARG A 486 35.54 7.32 24.66
CA ARG A 486 36.30 8.22 25.54
C ARG A 486 35.89 8.12 27.01
N PHE A 487 34.60 7.97 27.33
CA PHE A 487 34.13 7.86 28.71
C PHE A 487 34.72 6.62 29.41
N TYR A 488 34.74 5.47 28.73
CA TYR A 488 35.31 4.24 29.28
C TYR A 488 36.84 4.19 29.22
N SER A 489 37.49 5.00 28.37
CA SER A 489 38.95 5.19 28.36
C SER A 489 39.45 6.27 29.33
N ALA A 490 38.58 7.03 29.99
CA ALA A 490 38.99 8.08 30.92
C ALA A 490 39.50 7.51 32.26
N GLU A 491 40.69 7.93 32.68
CA GLU A 491 41.30 7.53 33.97
C GLU A 491 40.43 7.93 35.18
N LYS A 492 39.85 9.14 35.13
CA LYS A 492 39.01 9.71 36.19
C LYS A 492 37.55 9.75 35.73
N ARG A 493 36.81 8.67 36.02
CA ARG A 493 35.35 8.63 35.83
C ARG A 493 34.62 9.20 37.05
N PRO A 494 33.51 9.95 36.86
CA PRO A 494 32.73 10.47 37.97
C PRO A 494 32.13 9.35 38.83
N GLN A 495 31.85 9.66 40.10
CA GLN A 495 31.02 8.84 40.97
C GLN A 495 29.57 9.35 40.86
N GLY A 496 28.59 8.45 40.75
CA GLY A 496 27.21 8.84 40.49
C GLY A 496 26.21 7.72 40.78
N LEU A 497 24.93 7.97 40.49
CA LEU A 497 23.86 6.98 40.59
C LEU A 497 23.72 6.21 39.26
N ASN A 498 24.03 4.91 39.27
CA ASN A 498 24.01 4.06 38.07
C ASN A 498 22.60 3.57 37.73
N TYR A 499 22.40 3.15 36.47
CA TYR A 499 21.12 2.63 35.93
C TYR A 499 20.50 1.45 36.69
N ASN A 500 21.24 0.83 37.62
CA ASN A 500 20.79 -0.25 38.51
C ASN A 500 20.47 0.22 39.94
N GLY A 501 20.31 1.53 40.16
CA GLY A 501 20.03 2.14 41.46
C GLY A 501 21.22 2.22 42.41
N ARG A 502 22.40 1.69 42.05
CA ARG A 502 23.58 1.66 42.95
C ARG A 502 24.47 2.88 42.73
N ARG A 503 24.93 3.51 43.82
CA ARG A 503 25.98 4.53 43.77
C ARG A 503 27.36 3.89 43.61
N GLY A 504 28.23 4.52 42.83
CA GLY A 504 29.60 4.07 42.61
C GLY A 504 30.21 4.70 41.35
N PRO A 505 31.29 4.11 40.79
CA PRO A 505 31.86 4.55 39.53
C PRO A 505 30.79 4.58 38.44
N TYR A 506 30.63 5.73 37.78
CA TYR A 506 29.48 5.96 36.92
C TYR A 506 29.51 5.09 35.65
N GLN A 507 28.35 4.61 35.26
CA GLN A 507 28.10 3.75 34.11
C GLN A 507 27.01 4.37 33.25
N LEU A 508 27.35 4.62 31.99
CA LEU A 508 26.45 5.23 31.01
C LEU A 508 25.17 4.42 30.83
N SER A 509 24.04 5.13 30.86
CA SER A 509 22.70 4.66 30.50
C SER A 509 22.27 5.19 29.14
N LEU A 510 21.24 4.62 28.53
CA LEU A 510 20.71 5.14 27.26
C LEU A 510 20.06 6.53 27.40
N ASP A 511 19.65 6.93 28.61
CA ASP A 511 19.25 8.30 28.90
C ASP A 511 20.40 9.30 28.70
N ASP A 512 21.65 8.92 29.00
CA ASP A 512 22.81 9.80 28.83
C ASP A 512 23.08 10.08 27.34
N ALA A 513 22.83 9.11 26.46
CA ALA A 513 22.83 9.32 25.01
C ALA A 513 21.71 10.28 24.56
N ARG A 514 20.52 10.18 25.16
CA ARG A 514 19.40 11.09 24.91
C ARG A 514 19.71 12.52 25.39
N LEU A 515 20.31 12.68 26.57
CA LEU A 515 20.74 13.97 27.11
C LEU A 515 21.77 14.66 26.20
N ILE A 516 22.70 13.93 25.59
CA ILE A 516 23.63 14.49 24.60
C ILE A 516 22.87 14.98 23.36
N ILE A 517 21.94 14.18 22.82
CA ILE A 517 21.11 14.61 21.67
C ILE A 517 20.32 15.88 22.01
N ASP A 518 19.68 15.94 23.19
CA ASP A 518 18.77 17.02 23.55
C ASP A 518 19.48 18.32 24.03
N LEU A 519 20.63 18.23 24.70
CA LEU A 519 21.34 19.38 25.30
C LEU A 519 22.62 19.79 24.56
N VAL A 520 23.14 18.95 23.66
CA VAL A 520 24.23 19.30 22.75
C VAL A 520 23.66 19.45 21.35
N ILE A 521 23.28 18.35 20.70
CA ILE A 521 23.12 18.35 19.24
C ILE A 521 21.92 19.20 18.80
N LYS A 522 20.76 19.07 19.48
CA LYS A 522 19.54 19.87 19.22
C LYS A 522 19.64 21.34 19.54
N ARG A 523 20.64 21.78 20.32
CA ARG A 523 20.88 23.22 20.55
C ARG A 523 21.65 23.86 19.40
N GLU A 524 22.53 23.11 18.75
CA GLU A 524 23.36 23.60 17.65
C GLU A 524 22.66 23.44 16.28
N ILE A 525 21.73 22.49 16.15
CA ILE A 525 20.97 22.23 14.90
C ILE A 525 19.48 22.48 15.13
N PRO A 526 18.90 23.58 14.60
CA PRO A 526 17.50 23.95 14.81
C PRO A 526 16.51 22.88 14.34
N ALA A 527 15.55 22.54 15.20
CA ALA A 527 14.66 21.39 15.02
C ALA A 527 13.80 21.38 13.74
N GLY A 528 13.54 22.54 13.11
CA GLY A 528 12.80 22.65 11.85
C GLY A 528 13.65 22.78 10.57
N SER A 529 14.99 22.66 10.66
CA SER A 529 15.87 22.73 9.49
C SER A 529 15.87 21.43 8.67
N GLN A 530 16.14 21.48 7.37
CA GLN A 530 16.31 20.25 6.56
C GLN A 530 17.44 19.36 7.11
N LEU A 531 18.48 19.99 7.69
CA LEU A 531 19.57 19.35 8.41
C LEU A 531 19.06 18.52 9.61
N SER A 532 18.16 19.06 10.44
CA SER A 532 17.60 18.33 11.58
C SER A 532 16.88 17.04 11.17
N VAL A 533 16.20 17.05 10.02
CA VAL A 533 15.49 15.88 9.51
C VAL A 533 16.49 14.76 9.20
N ARG A 534 17.59 15.07 8.50
CA ARG A 534 18.68 14.11 8.23
C ARG A 534 19.32 13.58 9.50
N VAL A 535 19.68 14.48 10.42
CA VAL A 535 20.46 14.16 11.63
C VAL A 535 19.65 13.39 12.68
N TYR A 536 18.34 13.65 12.85
CA TYR A 536 17.55 13.09 13.95
C TYR A 536 16.54 12.01 13.59
N ASN A 537 16.04 11.99 12.34
CA ASN A 537 14.78 11.29 11.99
C ASN A 537 14.94 10.22 10.91
N ARG A 538 16.17 9.94 10.45
CA ARG A 538 16.46 8.98 9.35
C ARG A 538 17.17 7.70 9.83
N PHE A 539 16.89 7.24 11.05
CA PHE A 539 17.46 5.98 11.56
C PHE A 539 16.63 4.74 11.16
N LYS A 540 17.30 3.61 10.96
CA LYS A 540 16.71 2.30 10.67
C LYS A 540 16.82 1.34 11.86
N CYS A 541 15.84 0.44 11.95
CA CYS A 541 15.84 -0.68 12.90
C CYS A 541 16.64 -1.86 12.32
N PRO A 542 17.73 -2.33 12.97
CA PRO A 542 18.51 -3.48 12.49
C PRO A 542 17.73 -4.82 12.51
N ALA A 543 16.63 -4.90 13.28
CA ALA A 543 15.83 -6.10 13.41
C ALA A 543 14.73 -6.25 12.34
N CYS A 544 14.38 -5.16 11.64
CA CYS A 544 13.33 -5.17 10.62
C CYS A 544 13.83 -5.76 9.30
N VAL A 545 13.81 -7.08 9.16
CA VAL A 545 14.30 -7.76 7.92
C VAL A 545 13.31 -7.64 6.74
N ARG A 546 12.01 -7.45 6.99
CA ARG A 546 11.00 -7.38 5.93
C ARG A 546 11.14 -6.09 5.11
N GLU A 547 11.11 -6.20 3.79
CA GLU A 547 11.27 -5.08 2.85
C GLU A 547 10.35 -3.87 3.15
N LYS A 548 9.07 -4.11 3.44
CA LYS A 548 8.09 -3.07 3.82
C LYS A 548 8.41 -2.37 5.14
N GLU A 549 9.21 -2.99 6.01
CA GLU A 549 9.61 -2.49 7.32
C GLU A 549 11.05 -1.93 7.28
N ARG A 550 11.94 -2.44 6.41
CA ARG A 550 13.31 -1.93 6.15
C ARG A 550 13.35 -0.47 5.70
N GLY A 551 12.39 -0.06 4.88
CA GLY A 551 12.25 1.34 4.44
C GLY A 551 11.62 2.28 5.48
N ARG A 552 11.34 1.82 6.70
CA ARG A 552 10.79 2.68 7.76
C ARG A 552 11.91 3.37 8.51
N LEU A 553 11.88 4.70 8.43
CA LEU A 553 12.76 5.58 9.19
C LEU A 553 12.13 5.94 10.55
N PHE A 554 12.99 6.18 11.52
CA PHE A 554 12.67 6.47 12.92
C PHE A 554 13.51 7.63 13.43
N SER A 555 12.95 8.39 14.39
CA SER A 555 13.76 9.19 15.29
C SER A 555 14.54 8.32 16.26
N PHE A 556 15.65 8.81 16.82
CA PHE A 556 16.46 8.04 17.79
C PHE A 556 15.58 7.43 18.90
N ALA A 557 14.73 8.24 19.53
CA ALA A 557 13.82 7.78 20.59
C ALA A 557 12.79 6.74 20.09
N SER A 558 12.12 7.02 18.97
CA SER A 558 11.09 6.11 18.44
C SER A 558 11.66 4.80 17.88
N CYS A 559 12.95 4.76 17.52
CA CYS A 559 13.65 3.53 17.14
C CYS A 559 13.76 2.57 18.33
N PHE A 560 14.18 3.05 19.50
CA PHE A 560 14.25 2.24 20.73
C PHE A 560 12.87 1.80 21.23
N GLU A 561 11.86 2.68 21.16
CA GLU A 561 10.46 2.30 21.46
C GLU A 561 9.95 1.22 20.51
N HIS A 562 10.27 1.31 19.22
CA HIS A 562 9.93 0.29 18.23
C HIS A 562 10.66 -1.03 18.49
N LEU A 563 11.98 -1.00 18.71
CA LEU A 563 12.78 -2.18 19.07
C LEU A 563 12.18 -2.90 20.27
N LEU A 564 11.89 -2.19 21.35
CA LEU A 564 11.29 -2.77 22.53
C LEU A 564 9.89 -3.35 22.28
N ASN A 565 9.02 -2.62 21.58
CA ASN A 565 7.63 -3.06 21.41
C ASN A 565 7.47 -4.18 20.37
N HIS A 566 8.35 -4.29 19.38
CA HIS A 566 8.25 -5.28 18.30
C HIS A 566 9.24 -6.43 18.41
N HIS A 567 10.47 -6.19 18.90
CA HIS A 567 11.55 -7.18 18.92
C HIS A 567 12.00 -7.55 20.35
N GLY A 568 11.80 -6.66 21.33
CA GLY A 568 12.13 -6.90 22.73
C GLY A 568 11.12 -7.76 23.51
N ARG A 569 9.94 -8.05 22.94
CA ARG A 569 8.89 -8.86 23.60
C ARG A 569 9.03 -10.37 23.40
N THR A 570 10.06 -10.82 22.69
CA THR A 570 10.29 -12.25 22.43
C THR A 570 11.76 -12.57 22.21
N VAL A 571 12.19 -13.76 22.60
CA VAL A 571 13.51 -14.30 22.23
C VAL A 571 13.49 -14.87 20.81
N GLY A 572 14.60 -14.74 20.09
CA GLY A 572 14.82 -15.34 18.77
C GLY A 572 14.43 -14.50 17.53
N GLU A 573 14.12 -13.21 17.67
CA GLU A 573 14.13 -12.27 16.53
C GLU A 573 15.51 -11.62 16.37
N GLY A 574 16.49 -12.44 15.98
CA GLY A 574 17.87 -12.01 15.82
C GLY A 574 18.52 -11.67 17.17
N PRO A 575 19.22 -10.52 17.29
CA PRO A 575 19.94 -10.10 18.47
C PRO A 575 19.18 -10.06 19.81
N GLU A 576 19.92 -9.84 20.89
CA GLU A 576 19.46 -9.86 22.28
C GLU A 576 18.60 -8.65 22.70
N PHE A 577 17.76 -8.12 21.81
CA PHE A 577 16.86 -6.99 22.07
C PHE A 577 15.87 -7.24 23.21
N TRP A 578 15.58 -8.51 23.52
CA TRP A 578 14.78 -8.93 24.67
C TRP A 578 15.36 -8.44 26.01
N ARG A 579 16.67 -8.19 26.09
CA ARG A 579 17.31 -7.57 27.28
C ARG A 579 16.72 -6.21 27.64
N TYR A 580 16.18 -5.45 26.67
CA TYR A 580 15.49 -4.18 26.95
C TYR A 580 14.15 -4.34 27.66
N ALA A 581 13.54 -5.53 27.60
CA ALA A 581 12.34 -5.85 28.37
C ALA A 581 12.64 -6.24 29.84
N LEU A 582 13.91 -6.55 30.18
CA LEU A 582 14.32 -6.84 31.56
C LEU A 582 14.43 -5.59 32.45
N ALA A 583 14.56 -4.41 31.85
CA ALA A 583 14.78 -3.16 32.56
C ALA A 583 13.51 -2.64 33.26
N GLU A 584 13.68 -2.18 34.50
CA GLU A 584 12.61 -1.75 35.42
C GLU A 584 11.85 -0.50 34.95
N ARG A 585 10.56 -0.40 35.35
CA ARG A 585 9.57 0.51 34.77
C ARG A 585 8.53 0.97 35.80
N PRO A 586 7.90 2.14 35.61
CA PRO A 586 6.80 2.58 36.45
C PRO A 586 5.51 1.81 36.15
N GLN A 587 4.74 1.47 37.19
CA GLN A 587 3.43 0.81 37.05
C GLN A 587 2.28 1.75 36.66
N ARG A 588 2.48 3.07 36.61
CA ARG A 588 1.36 4.04 36.51
C ARG A 588 0.60 3.98 35.17
N GLY A 589 -0.50 3.23 35.16
CA GLY A 589 -1.74 3.60 34.47
C GLY A 589 -1.69 3.69 32.95
N VAL A 590 -0.71 3.08 32.27
CA VAL A 590 -0.71 3.05 30.80
C VAL A 590 -1.77 2.07 30.34
N TYR A 591 -2.93 2.62 29.96
CA TYR A 591 -4.00 1.91 29.27
C TYR A 591 -3.43 0.95 28.23
N TRP A 592 -3.93 -0.28 28.26
CA TRP A 592 -3.58 -1.50 27.51
C TRP A 592 -3.64 -1.39 25.97
N TYR A 593 -3.75 -0.17 25.44
CA TYR A 593 -3.84 0.19 24.02
C TYR A 593 -2.69 1.08 23.51
N ARG A 594 -1.75 1.53 24.36
CA ARG A 594 -0.59 2.33 23.90
C ARG A 594 0.73 1.56 23.91
N GLN A 595 1.62 1.99 23.01
CA GLN A 595 3.02 1.55 22.97
C GLN A 595 3.67 1.83 24.32
N LEU A 596 4.43 0.86 24.85
CA LEU A 596 5.13 1.05 26.11
C LEU A 596 6.29 2.04 25.90
N PRO A 597 6.44 3.07 26.77
CA PRO A 597 7.59 3.97 26.70
C PRO A 597 8.87 3.19 26.99
N PHE A 598 9.96 3.59 26.34
CA PHE A 598 11.26 2.95 26.55
C PHE A 598 11.86 3.34 27.92
N PRO A 599 12.40 2.40 28.71
CA PRO A 599 12.91 2.67 30.06
C PRO A 599 14.35 3.22 30.04
N TRP A 600 14.51 4.45 29.53
CA TRP A 600 15.81 5.10 29.27
C TRP A 600 16.81 5.06 30.45
N TYR A 601 16.32 5.28 31.68
CA TYR A 601 17.15 5.44 32.88
C TYR A 601 17.70 4.12 33.44
N THR A 602 17.00 3.01 33.22
CA THR A 602 17.31 1.68 33.79
C THR A 602 18.02 0.75 32.80
N VAL A 603 18.27 1.23 31.57
CA VAL A 603 19.00 0.50 30.53
C VAL A 603 20.42 1.05 30.38
N ARG A 604 21.41 0.18 30.52
CA ARG A 604 22.82 0.48 30.22
C ARG A 604 23.00 0.87 28.75
N TRP A 605 23.82 1.88 28.49
CA TRP A 605 24.29 2.19 27.14
C TRP A 605 25.23 1.06 26.65
N PRO A 606 24.91 0.33 25.56
CA PRO A 606 25.80 -0.67 24.96
C PRO A 606 26.92 -0.02 24.13
N ARG A 607 28.05 -0.71 23.91
CA ARG A 607 29.14 -0.16 23.09
C ARG A 607 28.69 0.08 21.64
N CYS A 608 27.98 -0.90 21.08
CA CYS A 608 27.31 -0.77 19.80
C CYS A 608 25.83 -0.46 20.03
N LEU A 609 25.34 0.69 19.57
CA LEU A 609 23.91 1.03 19.65
C LEU A 609 23.11 0.21 18.64
N PRO A 610 21.89 -0.27 18.97
CA PRO A 610 21.02 -1.04 18.08
C PRO A 610 20.32 -0.16 17.02
N VAL A 611 20.99 0.86 16.51
CA VAL A 611 20.41 1.89 15.64
C VAL A 611 21.33 2.08 14.46
N LEU A 612 20.78 2.01 13.24
CA LEU A 612 21.54 2.17 12.00
C LEU A 612 21.20 3.53 11.35
N PRO A 613 22.17 4.19 10.69
CA PRO A 613 21.90 5.35 9.85
C PRO A 613 21.22 4.94 8.52
N GLU A 614 20.83 5.91 7.70
CA GLU A 614 19.99 5.66 6.50
C GLU A 614 20.72 4.93 5.37
N HIS A 615 22.00 5.21 5.13
CA HIS A 615 22.81 4.59 4.07
C HIS A 615 23.12 3.10 4.33
N GLN A 616 23.03 2.64 5.58
CA GLN A 616 23.26 1.24 5.91
C GLN A 616 21.99 0.39 5.66
N ASP A 617 22.13 -0.77 4.99
CA ASP A 617 21.05 -1.77 4.87
C ASP A 617 21.15 -2.81 6.01
N PRO A 618 20.14 -2.94 6.88
CA PRO A 618 20.06 -4.02 7.87
C PRO A 618 20.30 -5.43 7.30
N ALA A 619 19.98 -5.67 6.03
CA ALA A 619 20.16 -6.99 5.39
C ALA A 619 21.60 -7.27 4.91
N ALA A 620 22.44 -6.25 4.77
CA ALA A 620 23.85 -6.38 4.39
C ALA A 620 24.78 -6.51 5.60
N LEU A 621 24.28 -6.21 6.80
CA LEU A 621 25.00 -6.31 8.06
C LEU A 621 24.73 -7.65 8.74
N GLU A 622 25.72 -8.18 9.46
CA GLU A 622 25.49 -9.32 10.34
C GLU A 622 24.66 -8.91 11.57
N PRO A 623 24.10 -9.86 12.35
CA PRO A 623 23.31 -9.56 13.54
C PRO A 623 24.03 -8.61 14.50
N TRP A 624 23.30 -7.56 14.94
CA TRP A 624 23.80 -6.63 15.97
C TRP A 624 24.19 -7.38 17.26
N ASP A 625 25.26 -6.91 17.91
CA ASP A 625 25.72 -7.38 19.21
C ASP A 625 26.09 -6.15 20.06
N PRO A 626 25.54 -5.99 21.29
CA PRO A 626 25.85 -4.86 22.16
C PRO A 626 27.34 -4.73 22.54
N GLY A 627 28.09 -5.83 22.52
CA GLY A 627 29.52 -5.89 22.80
C GLY A 627 30.43 -5.64 21.60
N SER A 628 29.87 -5.59 20.39
CA SER A 628 30.61 -5.60 19.13
C SER A 628 31.63 -4.46 19.03
N THR A 629 32.85 -4.81 18.63
CA THR A 629 34.00 -3.90 18.49
C THR A 629 34.21 -3.40 17.06
N ARG A 630 33.26 -3.67 16.15
CA ARG A 630 33.40 -3.43 14.72
C ARG A 630 33.65 -1.94 14.40
N PRO A 631 34.44 -1.65 13.34
CA PRO A 631 34.55 -0.28 12.83
C PRO A 631 33.16 0.22 12.43
N TYR A 632 32.93 1.52 12.65
CA TYR A 632 31.68 2.16 12.24
C TYR A 632 31.80 2.51 10.75
N ILE A 633 30.85 2.08 9.94
CA ILE A 633 30.84 2.33 8.48
C ILE A 633 30.29 3.74 8.24
N GLN A 634 31.20 4.69 8.06
CA GLN A 634 30.84 6.08 7.73
C GLN A 634 30.37 6.17 6.28
N GLU A 635 29.45 7.09 6.03
CA GLU A 635 29.08 7.54 4.70
C GLU A 635 30.25 8.29 4.05
N VAL A 636 30.51 8.02 2.77
CA VAL A 636 31.47 8.81 2.00
C VAL A 636 30.78 10.10 1.61
N VAL A 637 31.16 11.22 2.24
CA VAL A 637 30.53 12.51 1.98
C VAL A 637 30.97 13.04 0.61
N ASN A 638 30.16 12.76 -0.42
CA ASN A 638 30.23 13.45 -1.69
C ASN A 638 29.67 14.87 -1.52
N THR A 639 30.47 15.79 -0.98
CA THR A 639 30.07 17.18 -0.67
C THR A 639 29.76 18.04 -1.88
N THR A 640 29.92 17.53 -3.11
CA THR A 640 29.72 18.27 -4.36
C THR A 640 28.25 18.66 -4.51
N SER A 641 27.92 19.91 -4.21
CA SER A 641 26.62 20.48 -4.59
C SER A 641 26.51 20.53 -6.10
N ALA A 642 25.34 20.21 -6.66
CA ALA A 642 25.10 20.29 -8.10
C ALA A 642 25.46 21.66 -8.70
N PHE A 643 25.34 22.75 -7.93
CA PHE A 643 25.61 24.12 -8.37
C PHE A 643 27.03 24.62 -8.01
N GLN A 644 27.85 23.80 -7.34
CA GLN A 644 29.17 24.20 -6.89
C GLN A 644 30.12 24.49 -8.06
N GLY A 645 30.69 25.70 -8.11
CA GLY A 645 31.62 26.12 -9.17
C GLY A 645 30.95 26.48 -10.50
N ARG A 646 29.62 26.61 -10.52
CA ARG A 646 28.82 26.96 -11.70
C ARG A 646 28.22 28.35 -11.58
N GLU A 647 27.96 28.96 -12.73
CA GLU A 647 27.19 30.20 -12.85
C GLU A 647 25.92 29.94 -13.63
N VAL A 648 24.88 30.73 -13.39
CA VAL A 648 23.64 30.64 -14.16
C VAL A 648 23.83 31.28 -15.54
N ASN A 649 23.33 30.63 -16.58
CA ASN A 649 23.38 31.16 -17.94
C ASN A 649 22.36 32.31 -18.10
N ALA A 650 22.84 33.54 -17.97
CA ALA A 650 22.03 34.75 -18.02
C ALA A 650 21.76 35.27 -19.44
N GLU A 651 22.17 34.59 -20.51
CA GLU A 651 22.03 35.04 -21.91
C GLU A 651 20.68 34.67 -22.56
N VAL A 652 19.61 34.56 -21.78
CA VAL A 652 18.29 34.12 -22.25
C VAL A 652 17.34 35.28 -22.52
N GLU A 653 16.80 35.38 -23.74
CA GLU A 653 15.68 36.28 -24.04
C GLU A 653 14.38 35.79 -23.39
N ALA A 654 14.08 36.33 -22.21
CA ALA A 654 12.87 36.10 -21.43
C ALA A 654 12.52 37.37 -20.66
N SER A 655 11.24 37.75 -20.64
CA SER A 655 10.75 39.02 -20.10
C SER A 655 10.40 38.98 -18.61
N GLY A 656 10.38 37.79 -17.99
CA GLY A 656 10.15 37.64 -16.55
C GLY A 656 10.32 36.22 -16.02
N PHE A 657 10.14 36.06 -14.71
CA PHE A 657 10.36 34.82 -13.95
C PHE A 657 9.68 33.57 -14.56
N LEU A 658 8.42 33.70 -14.97
CA LEU A 658 7.63 32.57 -15.49
C LEU A 658 8.14 32.10 -16.86
N GLU A 659 8.61 33.02 -17.70
CA GLU A 659 9.23 32.69 -18.99
C GLU A 659 10.60 32.06 -18.81
N LEU A 660 11.40 32.51 -17.84
CA LEU A 660 12.65 31.85 -17.45
C LEU A 660 12.42 30.40 -16.98
N PHE A 661 11.36 30.17 -16.20
CA PHE A 661 10.98 28.81 -15.78
C PHE A 661 10.57 27.94 -16.97
N VAL A 662 9.74 28.46 -17.89
CA VAL A 662 9.33 27.75 -19.12
C VAL A 662 10.53 27.48 -20.03
N HIS A 663 11.47 28.42 -20.16
CA HIS A 663 12.72 28.23 -20.87
C HIS A 663 13.53 27.07 -20.27
N ALA A 664 13.76 27.08 -18.95
CA ALA A 664 14.46 25.98 -18.27
C ALA A 664 13.72 24.64 -18.40
N ALA A 665 12.39 24.62 -18.33
CA ALA A 665 11.60 23.40 -18.53
C ALA A 665 11.76 22.81 -19.94
N ASN A 666 11.83 23.65 -20.98
CA ASN A 666 12.15 23.25 -22.35
C ASN A 666 13.60 22.77 -22.47
N ALA A 667 14.55 23.53 -21.91
CA ALA A 667 15.97 23.17 -21.84
C ALA A 667 16.23 21.89 -21.03
N LEU A 668 15.26 21.42 -20.24
CA LEU A 668 15.30 20.13 -19.53
C LEU A 668 14.43 19.03 -20.16
N SER A 669 13.84 19.27 -21.33
CA SER A 669 12.97 18.30 -22.00
C SER A 669 13.77 17.11 -22.55
N GLY A 670 13.19 15.91 -22.49
CA GLY A 670 13.77 14.66 -23.00
C GLY A 670 14.84 13.98 -22.13
N ILE A 671 15.09 14.48 -20.92
CA ILE A 671 16.09 13.94 -19.97
C ILE A 671 15.45 12.87 -19.05
N ARG A 672 16.26 11.95 -18.51
CA ARG A 672 15.85 10.89 -17.59
C ARG A 672 16.00 11.24 -16.09
N LEU A 673 15.64 12.46 -15.70
CA LEU A 673 15.54 12.87 -14.29
C LEU A 673 14.11 12.75 -13.75
N GLU A 674 13.96 12.64 -12.43
CA GLU A 674 12.65 12.71 -11.79
C GLU A 674 12.05 14.12 -11.89
N GLY A 675 10.71 14.20 -11.94
CA GLY A 675 9.99 15.48 -12.02
C GLY A 675 10.34 16.48 -10.91
N GLN A 676 10.75 15.99 -9.73
CA GLN A 676 11.18 16.83 -8.61
C GLN A 676 12.58 17.44 -8.84
N ALA A 677 13.52 16.70 -9.42
CA ALA A 677 14.83 17.22 -9.83
C ALA A 677 14.71 18.21 -11.00
N LEU A 678 13.90 17.89 -12.01
CA LEU A 678 13.59 18.81 -13.12
C LEU A 678 13.01 20.14 -12.59
N THR A 679 12.08 20.06 -11.64
CA THR A 679 11.49 21.25 -11.00
C THR A 679 12.52 22.01 -10.16
N ARG A 680 13.39 21.33 -9.42
CA ARG A 680 14.47 21.94 -8.62
C ARG A 680 15.43 22.77 -9.49
N ILE A 681 15.86 22.22 -10.63
CA ILE A 681 16.76 22.91 -11.58
C ILE A 681 16.06 24.11 -12.21
N ALA A 682 14.86 23.92 -12.77
CA ALA A 682 14.12 25.00 -13.42
C ALA A 682 13.76 26.15 -12.46
N LEU A 683 13.41 25.82 -11.21
CA LEU A 683 13.12 26.82 -10.17
C LEU A 683 14.37 27.58 -9.74
N GLN A 684 15.52 26.89 -9.57
CA GLN A 684 16.79 27.54 -9.25
C GLN A 684 17.19 28.50 -10.37
N PHE A 685 17.10 28.08 -11.63
CA PHE A 685 17.43 28.90 -12.79
C PHE A 685 16.58 30.17 -12.85
N ALA A 686 15.26 30.03 -12.70
CA ALA A 686 14.34 31.16 -12.70
C ALA A 686 14.61 32.11 -11.53
N VAL A 687 14.96 31.61 -10.34
CA VAL A 687 15.34 32.43 -9.17
C VAL A 687 16.64 33.17 -9.43
N ASP A 688 17.71 32.49 -9.82
CA ASP A 688 19.05 33.11 -9.94
C ASP A 688 19.11 34.15 -11.05
N VAL A 689 18.54 33.87 -12.24
CA VAL A 689 18.47 34.89 -13.32
C VAL A 689 17.55 36.04 -12.93
N SER A 690 16.47 35.79 -12.18
CA SER A 690 15.59 36.88 -11.70
C SER A 690 16.26 37.75 -10.64
N GLU A 691 17.06 37.17 -9.74
CA GLU A 691 17.83 37.92 -8.74
C GLU A 691 18.96 38.74 -9.41
N GLN A 692 19.59 38.23 -10.46
CA GLN A 692 20.55 39.00 -11.28
C GLN A 692 19.90 40.14 -12.08
N ARG A 693 18.70 39.92 -12.64
CA ARG A 693 17.99 40.91 -13.49
C ARG A 693 17.05 41.85 -12.72
N GLY A 694 16.87 41.64 -11.42
CA GLY A 694 15.92 42.40 -10.60
C GLY A 694 14.44 42.11 -10.91
N TYR A 695 14.12 40.94 -11.47
CA TYR A 695 12.73 40.55 -11.70
C TYR A 695 12.02 40.19 -10.39
N VAL A 696 10.80 40.69 -10.23
CA VAL A 696 9.96 40.40 -9.06
C VAL A 696 9.46 38.95 -9.12
N LYS A 697 9.67 38.20 -8.03
CA LYS A 697 9.14 36.83 -7.88
C LYS A 697 7.61 36.88 -7.92
N PRO A 698 6.93 36.07 -8.76
CA PRO A 698 5.48 36.11 -8.90
C PRO A 698 4.79 35.54 -7.64
N ALA A 699 3.50 35.88 -7.48
CA ALA A 699 2.67 35.26 -6.47
C ALA A 699 2.49 33.75 -6.76
N LEU A 700 2.34 32.93 -5.73
CA LEU A 700 2.17 31.49 -5.90
C LEU A 700 0.98 31.13 -6.80
N SER A 701 -0.12 31.90 -6.75
CA SER A 701 -1.26 31.74 -7.66
C SER A 701 -0.88 31.90 -9.13
N GLN A 702 -0.13 32.94 -9.48
CA GLN A 702 0.33 33.20 -10.85
C GLN A 702 1.27 32.10 -11.38
N PHE A 703 2.07 31.49 -10.50
CA PHE A 703 2.86 30.32 -10.87
C PHE A 703 2.00 29.10 -11.20
N LEU A 704 0.94 28.86 -10.42
CA LEU A 704 0.02 27.72 -10.62
C LEU A 704 -0.74 27.83 -11.95
N ASP A 705 -1.15 29.03 -12.36
CA ASP A 705 -1.84 29.27 -13.62
C ASP A 705 -1.00 28.86 -14.86
N VAL A 706 0.33 28.87 -14.74
CA VAL A 706 1.26 28.51 -15.83
C VAL A 706 1.67 27.03 -15.82
N VAL A 707 1.39 26.28 -14.74
CA VAL A 707 1.72 24.84 -14.64
C VAL A 707 1.24 24.01 -15.84
N PRO A 708 -0.01 24.16 -16.36
CA PRO A 708 -0.45 23.40 -17.53
C PRO A 708 0.38 23.66 -18.79
N SER A 709 0.89 24.89 -18.96
CA SER A 709 1.78 25.25 -20.07
C SER A 709 3.14 24.57 -19.92
N ILE A 710 3.71 24.59 -18.71
CA ILE A 710 4.97 23.90 -18.40
C ILE A 710 4.84 22.38 -18.63
N GLN A 711 3.72 21.77 -18.23
CA GLN A 711 3.47 20.34 -18.48
C GLN A 711 3.29 20.00 -19.97
N GLY A 712 2.79 20.94 -20.77
CA GLY A 712 2.78 20.83 -22.23
C GLY A 712 4.19 20.86 -22.84
N SER A 713 5.07 21.72 -22.31
CA SER A 713 6.48 21.85 -22.72
C SER A 713 7.36 20.66 -22.28
N ASN A 714 7.17 20.18 -21.05
CA ASN A 714 7.93 19.06 -20.49
C ASN A 714 7.02 18.10 -19.69
N PRO A 715 6.45 17.07 -20.34
CA PRO A 715 5.56 16.10 -19.70
C PRO A 715 6.20 15.23 -18.61
N ALA A 716 7.54 15.27 -18.43
CA ALA A 716 8.21 14.59 -17.32
C ALA A 716 8.08 15.36 -15.98
N MET A 717 7.70 16.64 -16.02
CA MET A 717 7.38 17.43 -14.84
C MET A 717 5.95 17.11 -14.39
N ASP A 718 5.78 16.10 -13.53
CA ASP A 718 4.46 15.62 -13.12
C ASP A 718 3.69 16.58 -12.17
N PHE A 719 4.40 17.58 -11.62
CA PHE A 719 3.92 18.54 -10.61
C PHE A 719 3.24 17.88 -9.40
N ARG A 720 3.82 16.77 -8.92
CA ARG A 720 3.36 16.08 -7.70
C ARG A 720 4.40 16.12 -6.59
N PHE A 721 4.11 16.87 -5.53
CA PHE A 721 5.07 17.10 -4.44
C PHE A 721 4.49 16.72 -3.07
N ARG A 722 5.39 16.60 -2.11
CA ARG A 722 5.09 16.68 -0.67
C ARG A 722 5.21 18.14 -0.24
N CYS A 723 4.55 18.54 0.84
CA CYS A 723 4.67 19.91 1.37
C CYS A 723 6.03 20.13 2.03
N GLY A 724 6.81 21.09 1.53
CA GLY A 724 8.15 21.40 2.02
C GLY A 724 8.16 21.74 3.51
N THR A 725 7.34 22.70 3.94
CA THR A 725 7.20 23.07 5.36
C THR A 725 6.73 21.91 6.26
N CYS A 726 5.83 21.05 5.80
CA CYS A 726 5.43 19.88 6.60
C CYS A 726 6.53 18.82 6.70
N MET A 727 7.32 18.64 5.64
CA MET A 727 8.47 17.74 5.62
C MET A 727 9.60 18.24 6.53
N ALA A 728 9.89 19.54 6.51
CA ALA A 728 10.93 20.16 7.34
C ALA A 728 10.61 20.13 8.84
N ASN A 729 9.34 20.31 9.23
CA ASN A 729 8.97 20.52 10.64
C ASN A 729 8.97 19.28 11.54
N GLY A 730 9.16 18.05 11.03
CA GLY A 730 9.43 16.82 11.80
C GLY A 730 8.31 16.27 12.72
N ASP A 731 7.71 17.12 13.56
CA ASP A 731 6.71 16.80 14.59
C ASP A 731 5.29 16.56 14.05
N GLN A 732 5.05 16.85 12.77
CA GLN A 732 3.77 16.55 12.16
C GLN A 732 3.64 15.04 11.91
N LYS A 733 2.59 14.43 12.48
CA LYS A 733 2.30 12.99 12.37
C LYS A 733 2.52 12.49 10.93
N ALA A 734 3.49 11.58 10.74
CA ALA A 734 3.84 10.96 9.46
C ALA A 734 2.69 10.20 8.74
N SER A 735 1.51 10.15 9.35
CA SER A 735 0.24 9.72 8.75
C SER A 735 -0.42 10.78 7.86
N SER A 736 0.05 12.04 7.83
CA SER A 736 -0.57 13.10 7.02
C SER A 736 -0.36 12.86 5.52
N ARG A 737 -1.40 13.13 4.71
CA ARG A 737 -1.38 12.90 3.26
C ARG A 737 -0.26 13.70 2.57
N HIS A 738 -0.04 14.95 3.01
CA HIS A 738 0.90 15.92 2.42
C HIS A 738 2.38 15.64 2.76
N ILE A 739 2.65 14.81 3.77
CA ILE A 739 4.00 14.31 4.12
C ILE A 739 4.28 12.97 3.46
N LYS A 740 3.28 12.08 3.42
CA LYS A 740 3.48 10.69 3.01
C LYS A 740 3.47 10.47 1.49
N HIS A 741 2.78 11.32 0.73
CA HIS A 741 2.50 11.06 -0.68
C HIS A 741 2.65 12.32 -1.54
N ASN A 742 3.21 12.15 -2.74
CA ASN A 742 3.21 13.17 -3.79
C ASN A 742 1.76 13.44 -4.25
N ILE A 743 1.24 14.61 -3.91
CA ILE A 743 -0.11 15.07 -4.26
C ILE A 743 -0.07 16.07 -5.42
N PRO A 744 -1.13 16.17 -6.23
CA PRO A 744 -1.23 17.20 -7.28
C PRO A 744 -1.08 18.59 -6.69
N ILE A 745 -0.43 19.50 -7.44
CA ILE A 745 -0.06 20.82 -6.95
C ILE A 745 -1.25 21.67 -6.45
N ASP A 746 -2.44 21.55 -7.04
CA ASP A 746 -3.66 22.26 -6.57
C ASP A 746 -4.06 21.83 -5.14
N ASN A 747 -3.94 20.53 -4.84
CA ASN A 747 -4.21 20.01 -3.51
C ASN A 747 -3.13 20.46 -2.51
N LEU A 748 -1.89 20.65 -2.99
CA LEU A 748 -0.81 21.18 -2.18
C LEU A 748 -1.01 22.68 -1.88
N TYR A 749 -1.47 23.45 -2.86
CA TYR A 749 -1.84 24.87 -2.70
C TYR A 749 -3.00 25.06 -1.72
N LEU A 750 -4.07 24.27 -1.85
CA LEU A 750 -5.19 24.30 -0.89
C LEU A 750 -4.75 23.95 0.53
N HIS A 751 -3.77 23.05 0.70
CA HIS A 751 -3.17 22.76 2.00
C HIS A 751 -2.31 23.93 2.50
N TRP A 752 -1.46 24.49 1.64
CA TRP A 752 -0.60 25.63 1.94
C TRP A 752 -1.42 26.82 2.47
N ARG A 753 -2.40 27.28 1.68
CA ARG A 753 -3.31 28.39 2.02
C ARG A 753 -4.11 28.16 3.33
N LYS A 754 -4.28 26.90 3.74
CA LYS A 754 -5.01 26.54 4.97
C LYS A 754 -4.11 26.38 6.20
N SER A 755 -2.81 26.11 6.02
CA SER A 755 -1.95 25.63 7.11
C SER A 755 -0.63 26.37 7.27
N HIS A 756 -0.20 27.12 6.26
CA HIS A 756 1.13 27.73 6.18
C HIS A 756 1.16 29.17 5.67
N ASP A 757 0.02 29.66 5.20
CA ASP A 757 -0.16 30.99 4.61
C ASP A 757 -0.67 31.97 5.66
N ASP A 758 0.08 33.05 5.86
CA ASP A 758 -0.08 33.99 6.97
C ASP A 758 -1.34 34.86 6.82
N GLU A 759 -1.90 34.97 5.62
CA GLU A 759 -3.15 35.70 5.35
C GLU A 759 -4.42 34.93 5.79
N SER A 760 -4.32 33.66 6.19
CA SER A 760 -5.49 32.84 6.51
C SER A 760 -6.03 33.11 7.93
N PRO A 761 -7.25 33.69 8.09
CA PRO A 761 -7.84 33.97 9.42
C PRO A 761 -8.24 32.69 10.19
N THR A 762 -8.08 31.51 9.57
CA THR A 762 -8.34 30.21 10.19
C THR A 762 -7.10 29.52 10.75
N SER A 763 -5.93 30.19 10.70
CA SER A 763 -4.71 29.78 11.40
C SER A 763 -4.90 29.94 12.92
N SER A 764 -5.67 29.02 13.53
CA SER A 764 -5.90 29.01 14.97
C SER A 764 -4.56 28.94 15.70
N ARG A 765 -4.14 30.07 16.29
CA ARG A 765 -2.93 30.20 17.10
C ARG A 765 -2.94 29.09 18.14
N ARG A 766 -2.09 28.07 17.97
CA ARG A 766 -1.76 27.15 19.07
C ARG A 766 -1.09 28.00 20.14
N ARG A 767 -1.83 28.32 21.20
CA ARG A 767 -1.31 29.01 22.39
C ARG A 767 -0.03 28.32 22.87
N GLY A 768 1.03 29.11 23.08
CA GLY A 768 2.24 28.65 23.80
C GLY A 768 3.57 28.68 23.06
N SER A 769 3.75 29.53 22.03
CA SER A 769 5.05 29.72 21.36
C SER A 769 5.26 31.18 20.95
N GLU A 770 5.49 32.07 21.93
CA GLU A 770 5.66 33.51 21.67
C GLU A 770 7.08 33.88 21.16
N ASP A 771 8.07 33.00 21.30
CA ASP A 771 9.48 33.28 20.96
C ASP A 771 9.89 32.97 19.50
N SER A 772 8.94 32.62 18.63
CA SER A 772 9.22 32.19 17.25
C SER A 772 8.98 33.32 16.24
N GLN A 773 9.90 34.28 16.17
CA GLN A 773 10.02 35.20 15.03
C GLN A 773 10.54 34.45 13.78
N THR A 774 9.72 33.57 13.19
CA THR A 774 10.03 32.97 11.90
C THR A 774 9.86 34.01 10.80
N ALA A 775 10.89 34.14 9.94
CA ALA A 775 10.86 35.00 8.77
C ALA A 775 9.69 34.64 7.82
N PRO A 776 9.26 35.59 6.96
CA PRO A 776 8.24 35.32 5.93
C PRO A 776 8.63 34.12 5.07
N ARG A 777 7.69 33.21 4.84
CA ARG A 777 7.94 31.95 4.13
C ARG A 777 8.05 32.18 2.63
N ASP A 778 9.13 31.69 2.01
CA ASP A 778 9.34 31.82 0.57
C ASP A 778 8.75 30.59 -0.13
N TRP A 779 7.69 30.77 -0.91
CA TRP A 779 7.05 29.66 -1.61
C TRP A 779 8.03 28.92 -2.54
N THR A 780 9.06 29.60 -3.08
CA THR A 780 10.08 28.97 -3.94
C THR A 780 10.97 27.97 -3.19
N ARG A 781 11.01 28.04 -1.86
CA ARG A 781 11.81 27.15 -0.99
C ARG A 781 10.94 26.21 -0.14
N ASP A 782 9.81 26.71 0.35
CA ASP A 782 9.05 26.07 1.42
C ASP A 782 7.78 25.33 0.94
N PHE A 783 7.21 25.71 -0.22
CA PHE A 783 5.96 25.14 -0.73
C PHE A 783 6.11 23.67 -1.13
N MET A 784 7.08 23.40 -2.00
CA MET A 784 7.36 22.09 -2.58
C MET A 784 8.56 21.46 -1.88
N HIS A 785 8.43 20.21 -1.43
CA HIS A 785 9.59 19.43 -1.06
C HIS A 785 10.32 18.96 -2.33
N LEU A 786 11.48 19.57 -2.57
CA LEU A 786 12.38 19.33 -3.69
C LEU A 786 13.69 18.69 -3.18
N PRO A 787 14.46 17.98 -4.04
CA PRO A 787 15.76 17.44 -3.65
C PRO A 787 16.75 18.55 -3.29
N SER A 788 17.60 18.28 -2.30
CA SER A 788 18.78 19.08 -1.99
C SER A 788 19.80 19.07 -3.13
N ASP A 789 20.76 19.99 -3.09
CA ASP A 789 21.77 20.11 -4.14
C ASP A 789 22.70 18.90 -4.25
N THR A 790 22.92 18.15 -3.16
CA THR A 790 23.70 16.89 -3.17
C THR A 790 22.89 15.75 -3.76
N GLU A 791 21.63 15.57 -3.33
CA GLU A 791 20.70 14.57 -3.91
C GLU A 791 20.43 14.85 -5.40
N LEU A 792 20.48 16.12 -5.82
CA LEU A 792 20.37 16.52 -7.22
C LEU A 792 21.62 16.13 -8.03
N HIS A 793 22.82 16.34 -7.47
CA HIS A 793 24.07 15.94 -8.11
C HIS A 793 24.12 14.42 -8.31
N GLU A 794 23.79 13.66 -7.26
CA GLU A 794 23.69 12.19 -7.31
C GLU A 794 22.70 11.72 -8.38
N GLN A 795 21.50 12.31 -8.45
CA GLN A 795 20.51 11.96 -9.48
C GLN A 795 20.98 12.26 -10.91
N ILE A 796 21.75 13.33 -11.12
CA ILE A 796 22.35 13.64 -12.43
C ILE A 796 23.40 12.59 -12.80
N VAL A 797 24.32 12.28 -11.88
CA VAL A 797 25.40 11.29 -12.09
C VAL A 797 24.84 9.89 -12.32
N ASP A 798 23.89 9.43 -11.51
CA ASP A 798 23.25 8.12 -11.64
C ASP A 798 22.45 8.00 -12.95
N SER A 799 21.69 9.04 -13.32
CA SER A 799 20.95 9.07 -14.59
C SER A 799 21.89 8.91 -15.78
N ASP A 800 23.03 9.61 -15.78
CA ASP A 800 23.99 9.58 -16.87
C ASP A 800 24.82 8.30 -16.91
N ALA A 801 25.17 7.73 -15.75
CA ALA A 801 25.80 6.41 -15.67
C ALA A 801 24.87 5.30 -16.21
N VAL A 802 23.58 5.33 -15.87
CA VAL A 802 22.57 4.40 -16.42
C VAL A 802 22.40 4.60 -17.92
N LEU A 803 22.32 5.85 -18.39
CA LEU A 803 22.19 6.16 -19.82
C LEU A 803 23.42 5.72 -20.63
N ALA A 804 24.62 5.96 -20.11
CA ALA A 804 25.87 5.53 -20.74
C ALA A 804 25.92 4.01 -20.87
N LYS A 805 25.63 3.29 -19.79
CA LYS A 805 25.57 1.81 -19.79
C LYS A 805 24.53 1.26 -20.78
N GLU A 806 23.33 1.83 -20.82
CA GLU A 806 22.31 1.40 -21.80
C GLU A 806 22.75 1.67 -23.26
N LYS A 807 23.46 2.78 -23.51
CA LYS A 807 24.05 3.07 -24.84
C LYS A 807 25.14 2.06 -25.19
N GLU A 808 26.04 1.74 -24.27
CA GLU A 808 27.08 0.70 -24.45
C GLU A 808 26.46 -0.67 -24.75
N GLU A 809 25.43 -1.09 -23.99
CA GLU A 809 24.72 -2.35 -24.23
C GLU A 809 24.07 -2.40 -25.63
N ILE A 810 23.53 -1.26 -26.11
CA ILE A 810 22.98 -1.13 -27.48
C ILE A 810 24.08 -1.23 -28.53
N HIS A 811 25.22 -0.56 -28.33
CA HIS A 811 26.36 -0.62 -29.25
C HIS A 811 26.96 -2.04 -29.31
N ALA A 812 27.16 -2.70 -28.17
CA ALA A 812 27.62 -4.09 -28.10
C ALA A 812 26.64 -5.07 -28.77
N ALA A 813 25.33 -4.89 -28.59
CA ALA A 813 24.31 -5.70 -29.27
C ALA A 813 24.27 -5.47 -30.79
N ALA A 814 24.60 -4.26 -31.25
CA ALA A 814 24.71 -3.94 -32.67
C ALA A 814 25.95 -4.60 -33.30
N THR A 815 27.08 -4.69 -32.60
CA THR A 815 28.28 -5.38 -33.09
C THR A 815 28.18 -6.91 -33.01
N ALA A 816 27.43 -7.45 -32.04
CA ALA A 816 27.33 -8.90 -31.81
C ALA A 816 26.26 -9.63 -32.66
N SER A 817 25.39 -8.92 -33.37
CA SER A 817 24.31 -9.54 -34.15
C SER A 817 24.39 -9.24 -35.65
N ASN A 818 24.18 -10.27 -36.48
CA ASN A 818 24.17 -10.16 -37.94
C ASN A 818 23.30 -8.96 -38.38
N ALA A 819 23.92 -8.00 -39.08
CA ALA A 819 23.50 -6.59 -39.26
C ALA A 819 22.17 -6.34 -40.01
N ARG A 820 21.30 -7.34 -40.16
CA ARG A 820 19.99 -7.26 -40.86
C ARG A 820 18.79 -7.01 -39.95
N ARG A 821 18.96 -6.91 -38.63
CA ARG A 821 17.85 -6.52 -37.72
C ARG A 821 17.91 -5.03 -37.41
N LYS A 822 16.94 -4.27 -37.95
CA LYS A 822 16.75 -2.86 -37.60
C LYS A 822 16.68 -2.71 -36.06
N PRO A 823 17.33 -1.69 -35.46
CA PRO A 823 17.19 -1.42 -34.04
C PRO A 823 15.71 -1.20 -33.71
N LYS A 824 15.26 -1.79 -32.59
CA LYS A 824 13.89 -1.59 -32.08
C LYS A 824 13.73 -0.11 -31.73
N ALA A 825 12.54 0.48 -31.93
CA ALA A 825 12.29 1.90 -31.69
C ALA A 825 12.78 2.42 -30.31
N LYS A 826 12.74 1.58 -29.27
CA LYS A 826 13.31 1.90 -27.94
C LYS A 826 14.81 2.22 -27.96
N ALA A 827 15.61 1.50 -28.75
CA ALA A 827 17.05 1.74 -28.86
C ALA A 827 17.35 3.07 -29.56
N THR A 828 16.55 3.45 -30.58
CA THR A 828 16.63 4.76 -31.23
C THR A 828 16.35 5.89 -30.24
N VAL A 829 15.35 5.73 -29.36
CA VAL A 829 15.05 6.71 -28.30
C VAL A 829 16.22 6.84 -27.32
N ILE A 830 16.77 5.72 -26.81
CA ILE A 830 17.89 5.75 -25.84
C ILE A 830 19.15 6.39 -26.44
N LEU A 831 19.46 6.12 -27.72
CA LEU A 831 20.59 6.75 -28.41
C LEU A 831 20.39 8.26 -28.60
N ALA A 832 19.15 8.70 -28.85
CA ALA A 832 18.77 10.10 -29.00
C ALA A 832 18.61 10.86 -27.68
N THR A 833 18.46 10.18 -26.54
CA THR A 833 18.42 10.81 -25.21
C THR A 833 19.77 11.46 -24.90
N ARG A 834 19.76 12.76 -24.56
CA ARG A 834 20.95 13.49 -24.11
C ARG A 834 21.24 13.23 -22.62
N PRO A 835 22.51 13.35 -22.18
CA PRO A 835 22.86 13.33 -20.76
C PRO A 835 22.15 14.46 -19.99
N ALA A 836 21.82 14.18 -18.73
CA ALA A 836 21.29 15.14 -17.76
C ALA A 836 22.32 16.23 -17.46
N LEU A 837 23.60 15.87 -17.30
CA LEU A 837 24.67 16.83 -17.02
C LEU A 837 24.81 17.85 -18.16
N ALA A 838 24.75 17.42 -19.42
CA ALA A 838 24.89 18.31 -20.58
C ALA A 838 23.78 19.39 -20.62
N ALA A 839 22.54 19.01 -20.35
CA ALA A 839 21.43 19.95 -20.29
C ALA A 839 21.39 20.79 -19.00
N PHE A 840 22.02 20.29 -17.94
CA PHE A 840 22.27 21.08 -16.73
C PHE A 840 23.39 22.11 -16.98
N ASP A 841 24.43 21.77 -17.75
CA ASP A 841 25.48 22.67 -18.22
C ASP A 841 24.95 23.79 -19.13
N GLU A 842 23.90 23.53 -19.94
CA GLU A 842 23.21 24.55 -20.76
C GLU A 842 22.63 25.70 -19.90
N LEU A 843 22.14 25.38 -18.69
CA LEU A 843 21.51 26.32 -17.76
C LEU A 843 22.47 26.85 -16.67
N PHE A 844 23.44 26.03 -16.28
CA PHE A 844 24.39 26.29 -15.20
C PHE A 844 25.83 25.92 -15.62
N PRO A 845 26.44 26.61 -16.61
CA PRO A 845 27.79 26.32 -17.05
C PRO A 845 28.81 26.35 -15.90
N MET A 846 29.82 25.47 -15.98
CA MET A 846 30.99 25.53 -15.10
C MET A 846 31.76 26.83 -15.37
N ARG A 847 32.23 27.50 -14.31
CA ARG A 847 33.19 28.60 -14.47
C ARG A 847 34.46 28.07 -15.14
N VAL A 848 34.75 28.55 -16.34
CA VAL A 848 36.08 28.42 -16.94
C VAL A 848 36.97 29.45 -16.24
N GLY A 849 37.82 28.97 -15.34
CA GLY A 849 38.78 29.78 -14.58
C GLY A 849 40.05 30.11 -15.38
#